data_AF-A0A7M1SWI1-F1
#
_entry.id   AF-A0A7M1SWI1-F1
#
_cell.length_a   1.000
_cell.length_b   1.000
_cell.length_c   1.000
_cell.angle_alpha   90.00
_cell.angle_beta   90.00
_cell.angle_gamma   90.00
#
_symmetry.space_group_name_H-M   'P 1'
#
loop_
_entity.id
_entity.type
_entity.pdbx_description
1 polymer ?
#
loop_
_entity_poly.entity_id
_entity_poly.type
_entity_poly.pdbx_seq_one_letter_code
_entity_poly.pdbx_strand_id
1 'polypeptide(L)'
;MPRRGPHHRSQAQVPICGTSGIAQWAVLSHGHAFNQIQWGPAMHASGASLPRTTSGMDDHRVHGHRLLAFGSAVVATTALILAGGAPPATAADGTWYVDATAGTDGPDCGEAPGTDACATIGAALTLAPPDDIVSIAAGDYDEALTIATPVTLQGAGADEVTLTNLAPDSMPAVLIDAAAGAVTIADIGFTDDNAMPSSEPAIRIAADSTAMLSGISITGDELAPAGAGVVADAGSTVTIDGATITGVGTGVAVGDIALVDPAPAMVTINSSTIAAELTGVAVTRGVATITGGTVSGRIGGGLFGYSSDAAFNVTGTSIIDSGDPSGGTFRGGVVIYDGGTFTGEDVTISGNDNGMMLPDGGDVTLINSTVSDNTGASQSAGIWGRTDTTEGESIPLTVSITGTEITGHAFGVNVEHGQTQISDSTIANNETGVQAIASLAESSLELTNSAVTDNDGGATDDGIPGAGLYLDGPVDAVVTDTELSRNILGLFAGYADVTMTGGVVADNEWAGVFAVEEPHSQRRTTIDLTGTQITGNGLDPHLGSAFGFGGIALRFSATVTGHDLTITGNAGGAMVQGGSLSLTDSIISDNVRTDLDDLFGVPITGYGAIVGPTGSDWPGDIELVRTEVSTNARSGLRISTVSSGLVLSSTIAGNGGFGISTEAIGDEFGDIPAAPLLLAGSTVADNAEGGLVLSEDTTATAIASIVHSPDGAPACEGDLSNLTDGGFNVASDDTCELDADTSVVADPLLEPLGDNGGPSRTVLPGSTSPAVNLVPTGSTAPWSEETIELCPGGVDQRGDGYPRLVASACDAGAVERSGGVITVTAGDATTYEGAFEPEVTASYTGFWDDDTIDDLDTLPTCGYDMDAATTFCSDGADDSYTFEYVNGTLTLLDPLVIVTDSLPDGTVGEEYSVTLEADGGNGGPYTWGMFEGDLPAGLDLDTETGEISGTPEAAGDVTFTVFVGDPITAEFTLSVAPAPTDPPTEPTNPPTSEPTNPPTSEPTNPPTSEPTNPPTSEPTDTDPGQEMPDTGANVLLALAASATLLVLGAALLALRQQRHQRQLS
;
A
#
# COMPACT_ATOMS: atom_id res chain seq x y z
N MET A 1 19.00 -62.70 2.15
CA MET A 1 19.21 -63.78 3.16
C MET A 1 20.21 -63.30 4.23
N PRO A 2 20.13 -63.78 5.50
CA PRO A 2 20.79 -63.11 6.63
C PRO A 2 22.10 -63.79 7.12
N ARG A 3 22.89 -63.05 7.93
CA ARG A 3 23.74 -63.65 8.99
C ARG A 3 23.88 -62.72 10.20
N ARG A 4 24.00 -63.33 11.38
CA ARG A 4 23.97 -62.70 12.73
C ARG A 4 25.39 -62.31 13.21
N GLY A 5 25.48 -61.57 14.33
CA GLY A 5 26.73 -61.21 15.04
C GLY A 5 27.43 -62.41 15.74
N PRO A 6 27.80 -62.40 17.05
CA PRO A 6 27.32 -61.51 18.15
C PRO A 6 28.36 -61.17 19.28
N HIS A 7 27.86 -60.66 20.42
CA HIS A 7 28.37 -60.82 21.83
C HIS A 7 29.56 -59.93 22.31
N HIS A 8 29.39 -59.10 23.37
CA HIS A 8 29.42 -59.36 24.85
C HIS A 8 30.85 -59.39 25.46
N ARG A 9 31.18 -59.04 26.74
CA ARG A 9 30.53 -58.53 28.00
C ARG A 9 31.69 -58.16 29.00
N SER A 10 31.57 -57.55 30.19
CA SER A 10 30.50 -56.86 30.96
C SER A 10 31.06 -56.22 32.27
N GLN A 11 30.45 -55.11 32.73
CA GLN A 11 30.13 -54.73 34.13
C GLN A 11 31.18 -54.71 35.26
N ALA A 12 31.27 -53.59 35.99
CA ALA A 12 31.14 -53.43 37.48
C ALA A 12 31.64 -52.01 37.91
N GLN A 13 31.12 -51.32 38.94
CA GLN A 13 30.00 -51.57 39.87
C GLN A 13 29.38 -50.23 40.38
N VAL A 14 28.28 -50.30 41.14
CA VAL A 14 27.37 -49.17 41.51
C VAL A 14 27.09 -49.20 43.04
N PRO A 15 26.92 -48.04 43.73
CA PRO A 15 25.61 -47.76 44.38
C PRO A 15 25.19 -46.27 44.51
N ILE A 16 23.93 -45.97 44.12
CA ILE A 16 22.90 -45.12 44.81
C ILE A 16 23.29 -43.66 45.18
N CYS A 17 22.55 -42.58 44.88
CA CYS A 17 21.35 -42.21 44.08
C CYS A 17 21.31 -40.65 44.00
N GLY A 18 20.38 -39.93 43.34
CA GLY A 18 19.19 -40.24 42.53
C GLY A 18 18.15 -39.08 42.61
N THR A 19 17.24 -38.95 41.63
CA THR A 19 16.25 -37.83 41.38
C THR A 19 16.86 -36.42 41.22
N SER A 20 16.50 -35.57 40.25
CA SER A 20 15.73 -35.67 38.97
C SER A 20 15.84 -34.32 38.21
N GLY A 21 15.66 -34.19 36.88
CA GLY A 21 15.40 -35.24 35.88
C GLY A 21 15.05 -34.80 34.44
N ILE A 22 15.17 -33.52 34.04
CA ILE A 22 14.81 -33.01 32.70
C ILE A 22 15.87 -33.39 31.65
N ALA A 23 15.48 -33.59 30.38
CA ALA A 23 16.35 -34.10 29.32
C ALA A 23 16.50 -33.13 28.13
N GLN A 24 17.74 -32.85 27.74
CA GLN A 24 18.07 -32.21 26.46
C GLN A 24 17.98 -33.24 25.33
N TRP A 25 17.42 -32.85 24.18
CA TRP A 25 17.64 -33.56 22.91
C TRP A 25 18.84 -32.95 22.17
N ALA A 26 19.47 -33.74 21.30
CA ALA A 26 20.74 -33.39 20.69
C ALA A 26 20.71 -33.57 19.17
N VAL A 27 21.05 -32.50 18.43
CA VAL A 27 21.25 -32.53 16.97
C VAL A 27 22.48 -33.39 16.64
N LEU A 28 22.33 -34.27 15.66
CA LEU A 28 23.27 -35.37 15.39
C LEU A 28 24.03 -35.18 14.07
N SER A 29 24.89 -34.15 14.01
CA SER A 29 25.68 -33.83 12.82
C SER A 29 26.56 -35.02 12.35
N HIS A 30 26.41 -35.43 11.09
CA HIS A 30 27.36 -36.25 10.34
C HIS A 30 27.64 -35.55 9.01
N GLY A 31 28.90 -35.49 8.58
CA GLY A 31 29.30 -34.71 7.39
C GLY A 31 30.35 -35.40 6.54
N HIS A 32 31.26 -34.58 5.98
CA HIS A 32 32.22 -34.88 4.88
C HIS A 32 31.62 -34.65 3.47
N ALA A 33 32.34 -34.10 2.48
CA ALA A 33 33.76 -33.73 2.44
C ALA A 33 34.04 -32.48 1.57
N PHE A 34 34.82 -31.53 2.10
CA PHE A 34 35.57 -30.58 1.26
C PHE A 34 36.87 -31.21 0.77
N ASN A 35 37.24 -30.97 -0.49
CA ASN A 35 38.45 -31.51 -1.12
C ASN A 35 39.61 -30.48 -1.14
N GLN A 36 40.84 -30.97 -1.33
CA GLN A 36 42.09 -30.22 -1.07
C GLN A 36 42.56 -29.36 -2.26
N ILE A 37 43.35 -28.29 -2.01
CA ILE A 37 44.83 -28.26 -2.30
C ILE A 37 45.54 -26.92 -1.96
N GLN A 38 46.60 -27.03 -1.14
CA GLN A 38 47.88 -26.28 -1.08
C GLN A 38 48.03 -24.74 -0.89
N TRP A 39 48.26 -24.36 0.39
CA TRP A 39 49.59 -23.99 0.96
C TRP A 39 50.52 -22.98 0.23
N GLY A 40 50.78 -21.82 0.86
CA GLY A 40 51.93 -20.92 0.61
C GLY A 40 52.11 -19.86 1.72
N PRO A 41 53.29 -19.65 2.38
CA PRO A 41 53.29 -19.04 3.73
C PRO A 41 54.04 -17.69 3.93
N ALA A 42 53.44 -16.87 4.80
CA ALA A 42 53.99 -16.07 5.92
C ALA A 42 55.33 -15.29 5.83
N MET A 43 55.32 -14.06 6.38
CA MET A 43 56.40 -13.54 7.25
C MET A 43 55.87 -12.64 8.39
N HIS A 44 56.52 -12.72 9.55
CA HIS A 44 56.31 -11.81 10.70
C HIS A 44 57.04 -10.47 10.53
N ALA A 45 56.49 -9.41 11.13
CA ALA A 45 57.25 -8.48 11.97
C ALA A 45 56.32 -7.73 12.95
N SER A 46 56.82 -7.36 14.13
CA SER A 46 56.11 -6.58 15.15
C SER A 46 56.93 -5.36 15.58
N GLY A 47 56.29 -4.28 16.05
CA GLY A 47 56.98 -3.27 16.87
C GLY A 47 56.49 -1.81 16.84
N ALA A 48 55.90 -1.40 17.97
CA ALA A 48 56.16 -0.14 18.68
C ALA A 48 55.92 1.25 18.02
N SER A 49 54.80 1.87 18.41
CA SER A 49 54.68 3.23 19.01
C SER A 49 55.53 4.42 18.49
N LEU A 50 54.83 5.43 17.92
CA LEU A 50 54.86 6.90 18.17
C LEU A 50 56.18 7.60 18.59
N PRO A 51 56.51 8.77 18.00
CA PRO A 51 55.85 10.03 18.41
C PRO A 51 55.54 11.07 17.31
N ARG A 52 54.75 12.10 17.69
CA ARG A 52 54.44 13.34 16.92
C ARG A 52 55.70 14.15 16.56
N THR A 53 55.71 14.85 15.41
CA THR A 53 55.52 16.34 15.34
C THR A 53 55.60 16.96 13.92
N THR A 54 54.69 17.91 13.65
CA THR A 54 54.85 19.18 12.89
C THR A 54 55.12 19.25 11.36
N SER A 55 54.11 19.81 10.67
CA SER A 55 54.14 21.13 9.96
C SER A 55 54.21 21.17 8.43
N GLY A 56 53.25 21.93 7.86
CA GLY A 56 53.32 22.57 6.55
C GLY A 56 51.99 22.48 5.78
N MET A 57 51.36 23.53 5.26
CA MET A 57 51.20 24.97 5.59
C MET A 57 50.37 25.58 4.43
N ASP A 58 49.88 26.80 4.64
CA ASP A 58 49.24 27.70 3.66
C ASP A 58 47.81 27.35 3.21
N ASP A 59 46.88 28.29 2.99
CA ASP A 59 46.54 29.64 3.50
C ASP A 59 45.58 30.24 2.44
N HIS A 60 44.43 30.78 2.85
CA HIS A 60 43.92 32.07 2.36
C HIS A 60 42.62 32.50 3.07
N ARG A 61 42.19 33.75 2.83
CA ARG A 61 41.29 34.52 3.71
C ARG A 61 40.11 35.20 2.99
N VAL A 62 38.94 35.10 3.62
CA VAL A 62 37.96 36.18 3.91
C VAL A 62 37.30 36.93 2.73
N HIS A 63 35.99 36.72 2.55
CA HIS A 63 34.89 37.73 2.57
C HIS A 63 33.56 37.07 2.10
N GLY A 64 32.35 37.39 2.60
CA GLY A 64 32.00 38.13 3.83
C GLY A 64 30.76 39.05 3.74
N HIS A 65 29.53 38.50 3.84
CA HIS A 65 28.26 39.25 4.06
C HIS A 65 27.39 38.47 5.06
N ARG A 66 27.04 38.99 6.25
CA ARG A 66 25.93 39.94 6.55
C ARG A 66 24.52 39.38 6.27
N LEU A 67 23.91 38.74 7.29
CA LEU A 67 22.47 38.89 7.55
C LEU A 67 22.23 40.06 8.51
N LEU A 68 21.01 40.60 8.49
CA LEU A 68 20.52 41.62 9.41
C LEU A 68 19.43 41.02 10.30
N ALA A 69 19.46 41.34 11.60
CA ALA A 69 18.39 40.98 12.50
C ALA A 69 17.23 41.98 12.37
N PHE A 70 16.02 41.46 12.21
CA PHE A 70 14.77 42.11 12.60
C PHE A 70 13.95 41.07 13.37
N GLY A 71 13.50 41.44 14.56
CA GLY A 71 12.59 40.63 15.35
C GLY A 71 11.39 41.47 15.79
N SER A 72 10.25 40.82 15.97
CA SER A 72 9.13 41.27 16.80
C SER A 72 8.20 40.07 17.01
N ALA A 73 7.82 39.79 18.25
CA ALA A 73 6.80 38.80 18.57
C ALA A 73 5.39 39.41 18.47
N VAL A 74 4.35 38.58 18.38
CA VAL A 74 3.06 38.79 19.08
C VAL A 74 2.22 37.49 19.07
N VAL A 75 1.95 36.99 20.28
CA VAL A 75 0.74 36.29 20.80
C VAL A 75 0.03 35.23 19.93
N ALA A 76 -0.09 34.01 20.49
CA ALA A 76 -0.98 32.94 20.04
C ALA A 76 -2.35 32.96 20.76
N THR A 77 -3.39 32.35 20.16
CA THR A 77 -4.52 31.73 20.90
C THR A 77 -5.32 30.77 20.00
N THR A 78 -6.04 29.82 20.63
CA THR A 78 -6.93 28.79 20.04
C THR A 78 -6.22 27.68 19.24
N ALA A 79 -6.59 26.40 19.36
CA ALA A 79 -7.77 25.82 20.01
C ALA A 79 -7.44 24.69 21.01
N LEU A 80 -8.34 24.52 21.98
CA LEU A 80 -8.37 23.43 22.98
C LEU A 80 -9.83 22.97 23.11
N ILE A 81 -10.08 21.66 23.05
CA ILE A 81 -11.22 20.88 23.62
C ILE A 81 -11.26 19.53 22.88
N LEU A 82 -11.01 18.41 23.59
CA LEU A 82 -11.79 17.16 23.51
C LEU A 82 -11.31 16.05 24.49
N ALA A 83 -11.13 16.39 25.77
CA ALA A 83 -11.03 15.40 26.85
C ALA A 83 -11.76 15.90 28.11
N GLY A 84 -12.40 15.00 28.84
CA GLY A 84 -13.36 15.31 29.91
C GLY A 84 -12.77 15.71 31.26
N GLY A 85 -11.69 16.49 31.30
CA GLY A 85 -11.11 17.05 32.54
C GLY A 85 -11.52 18.51 32.74
N ALA A 86 -12.18 18.83 33.85
CA ALA A 86 -12.37 20.24 34.23
C ALA A 86 -11.06 20.77 34.85
N PRO A 87 -10.54 21.93 34.42
CA PRO A 87 -9.39 22.53 35.10
C PRO A 87 -9.75 22.83 36.56
N PRO A 88 -8.82 22.66 37.51
CA PRO A 88 -9.04 23.00 38.91
C PRO A 88 -9.32 24.50 39.11
N ALA A 89 -9.72 24.86 40.32
CA ALA A 89 -10.41 26.11 40.60
C ALA A 89 -9.58 27.37 40.35
N THR A 90 -10.29 28.51 40.30
CA THR A 90 -9.71 29.86 40.33
C THR A 90 -8.56 29.97 41.33
N ALA A 91 -7.36 30.30 40.83
CA ALA A 91 -6.15 30.46 41.62
C ALA A 91 -6.35 31.37 42.84
N ALA A 92 -5.67 31.07 43.94
CA ALA A 92 -5.54 31.99 45.06
C ALA A 92 -4.54 33.10 44.68
N ASP A 93 -4.81 34.35 45.07
CA ASP A 93 -3.99 35.53 44.73
C ASP A 93 -2.67 35.61 45.54
N GLY A 94 -1.93 34.50 45.65
CA GLY A 94 -0.68 34.39 46.39
C GLY A 94 0.50 33.90 45.53
N THR A 95 1.56 34.70 45.50
CA THR A 95 2.85 34.32 44.89
C THR A 95 3.97 34.46 45.90
N TRP A 96 4.63 33.34 46.20
CA TRP A 96 5.87 33.27 46.96
C TRP A 96 7.04 33.34 45.98
N TYR A 97 8.13 34.01 46.36
CA TYR A 97 9.31 34.19 45.52
C TYR A 97 10.54 33.57 46.18
N VAL A 98 11.36 32.88 45.41
CA VAL A 98 12.66 32.32 45.80
C VAL A 98 13.73 32.96 44.91
N ASP A 99 14.83 33.47 45.48
CA ASP A 99 15.86 34.24 44.74
C ASP A 99 17.29 33.85 45.16
N ALA A 100 17.99 33.10 44.31
CA ALA A 100 19.38 32.68 44.54
C ALA A 100 20.42 33.83 44.50
N THR A 101 20.03 35.03 44.05
CA THR A 101 20.95 36.16 43.84
C THR A 101 20.95 37.20 44.96
N ALA A 102 19.95 37.17 45.86
CA ALA A 102 19.75 38.12 46.96
C ALA A 102 20.63 37.85 48.20
N GLY A 103 21.94 37.67 48.01
CA GLY A 103 22.88 37.22 49.04
C GLY A 103 22.73 37.91 50.41
N THR A 104 22.48 37.08 51.43
CA THR A 104 21.96 37.36 52.80
C THR A 104 20.44 37.38 52.90
N ASP A 105 19.90 36.17 52.81
CA ASP A 105 18.50 35.79 52.99
C ASP A 105 18.00 36.03 54.43
N GLY A 106 16.67 36.16 54.57
CA GLY A 106 16.01 36.02 55.87
C GLY A 106 15.96 34.55 56.30
N PRO A 107 16.16 34.21 57.59
CA PRO A 107 16.01 32.84 58.08
C PRO A 107 14.54 32.36 58.11
N ASP A 108 13.61 33.27 57.90
CA ASP A 108 12.17 33.08 57.78
C ASP A 108 11.75 33.81 56.48
N CYS A 109 10.88 33.22 55.65
CA CYS A 109 10.19 34.01 54.62
C CYS A 109 9.29 35.06 55.29
N GLY A 110 8.93 36.14 54.59
CA GLY A 110 7.98 37.12 55.11
C GLY A 110 6.62 36.49 55.48
N GLU A 111 5.92 37.05 56.49
CA GLU A 111 4.66 36.50 57.02
C GLU A 111 3.48 36.47 56.01
N ALA A 112 3.69 36.87 54.75
CA ALA A 112 2.71 36.84 53.67
C ALA A 112 3.37 36.78 52.27
N PRO A 113 2.67 36.28 51.23
CA PRO A 113 3.15 36.24 49.85
C PRO A 113 3.66 37.61 49.35
N GLY A 114 4.70 37.61 48.53
CA GLY A 114 5.25 38.83 47.91
C GLY A 114 5.85 39.88 48.85
N THR A 115 6.09 39.58 50.14
CA THR A 115 6.61 40.58 51.09
C THR A 115 8.13 40.61 51.22
N ASP A 116 8.78 39.45 51.25
CA ASP A 116 10.23 39.22 51.17
C ASP A 116 10.46 37.86 50.47
N ALA A 117 11.64 37.64 49.86
CA ALA A 117 11.95 36.37 49.21
C ALA A 117 12.31 35.26 50.22
N CYS A 118 11.96 34.02 49.89
CA CYS A 118 12.34 32.81 50.64
C CYS A 118 13.78 32.40 50.32
N ALA A 119 14.50 31.96 51.35
CA ALA A 119 15.87 31.45 51.25
C ALA A 119 16.00 30.09 50.53
N THR A 120 14.91 29.31 50.50
CA THR A 120 14.85 27.96 49.91
C THR A 120 13.46 27.68 49.35
N ILE A 121 13.36 26.77 48.38
CA ILE A 121 12.11 26.30 47.78
C ILE A 121 11.27 25.57 48.85
N GLY A 122 11.91 24.71 49.66
CA GLY A 122 11.27 24.03 50.78
C GLY A 122 10.65 24.98 51.82
N ALA A 123 11.28 26.13 52.09
CA ALA A 123 10.70 27.14 53.00
C ALA A 123 9.41 27.75 52.43
N ALA A 124 9.38 28.08 51.14
CA ALA A 124 8.17 28.58 50.47
C ALA A 124 7.04 27.54 50.53
N LEU A 125 7.34 26.27 50.21
CA LEU A 125 6.36 25.17 50.26
C LEU A 125 5.75 24.96 51.66
N THR A 126 6.49 25.19 52.75
CA THR A 126 5.93 25.09 54.12
C THR A 126 4.99 26.22 54.53
N LEU A 127 4.93 27.31 53.75
CA LEU A 127 4.11 28.49 54.03
C LEU A 127 3.01 28.71 52.99
N ALA A 128 3.17 28.19 51.78
CA ALA A 128 2.20 28.23 50.70
C ALA A 128 0.86 27.58 51.11
N PRO A 129 -0.26 28.33 51.11
CA PRO A 129 -1.61 27.76 51.12
C PRO A 129 -1.86 26.81 49.94
N PRO A 130 -2.92 25.99 50.00
CA PRO A 130 -3.47 25.34 48.82
C PRO A 130 -3.78 26.35 47.70
N ASP A 131 -3.45 25.97 46.47
CA ASP A 131 -3.70 26.70 45.21
C ASP A 131 -2.90 28.01 45.02
N ASP A 132 -1.84 28.23 45.82
CA ASP A 132 -0.85 29.32 45.66
C ASP A 132 0.29 28.96 44.67
N ILE A 133 1.04 29.97 44.22
CA ILE A 133 2.21 29.82 43.33
C ILE A 133 3.53 30.05 44.09
N VAL A 134 4.51 29.16 43.89
CA VAL A 134 5.92 29.34 44.29
C VAL A 134 6.75 29.62 43.04
N SER A 135 7.14 30.89 42.86
CA SER A 135 7.96 31.36 41.74
C SER A 135 9.44 31.33 42.13
N ILE A 136 10.26 30.70 41.29
CA ILE A 136 11.68 30.42 41.55
C ILE A 136 12.52 31.16 40.49
N ALA A 137 13.41 32.04 40.94
CA ALA A 137 14.31 32.77 40.05
C ALA A 137 15.46 31.89 39.54
N ALA A 138 16.10 32.31 38.44
CA ALA A 138 17.24 31.62 37.86
C ALA A 138 18.39 31.41 38.87
N GLY A 139 18.91 30.18 38.94
CA GLY A 139 19.94 29.77 39.89
C GLY A 139 20.01 28.25 40.09
N ASP A 140 21.05 27.80 40.79
CA ASP A 140 21.26 26.41 41.18
C ASP A 140 20.79 26.19 42.63
N TYR A 141 19.99 25.13 42.86
CA TYR A 141 19.31 24.83 44.11
C TYR A 141 19.63 23.42 44.60
N ASP A 142 20.34 23.33 45.73
CA ASP A 142 20.76 22.08 46.36
C ASP A 142 19.70 21.58 47.37
N GLU A 143 18.52 21.17 46.90
CA GLU A 143 17.38 20.77 47.73
C GLU A 143 16.72 19.46 47.29
N ALA A 144 16.12 18.76 48.26
CA ALA A 144 15.19 17.65 48.01
C ALA A 144 13.82 17.99 48.63
N LEU A 145 12.76 17.90 47.83
CA LEU A 145 11.47 18.51 48.11
C LEU A 145 10.40 17.45 48.42
N THR A 146 9.53 17.74 49.38
CA THR A 146 8.29 16.98 49.60
C THR A 146 7.11 17.94 49.55
N ILE A 147 6.27 17.78 48.53
CA ILE A 147 5.07 18.58 48.30
C ILE A 147 3.89 17.83 48.92
N ALA A 148 3.23 18.45 49.90
CA ALA A 148 2.14 17.85 50.69
C ALA A 148 0.86 18.71 50.72
N THR A 149 0.79 19.71 49.84
CA THR A 149 -0.35 20.63 49.64
C THR A 149 -0.49 20.94 48.14
N PRO A 150 -1.69 21.31 47.64
CA PRO A 150 -1.87 21.70 46.24
C PRO A 150 -1.13 23.02 45.96
N VAL A 151 -0.20 23.04 45.02
CA VAL A 151 0.62 24.21 44.69
C VAL A 151 1.07 24.20 43.23
N THR A 152 1.45 25.37 42.70
CA THR A 152 2.21 25.48 41.45
C THR A 152 3.64 25.92 41.74
N LEU A 153 4.63 25.10 41.38
CA LEU A 153 6.05 25.47 41.33
C LEU A 153 6.34 25.99 39.92
N GLN A 154 6.89 27.20 39.81
CA GLN A 154 7.15 27.88 38.54
C GLN A 154 8.58 28.42 38.53
N GLY A 155 9.47 27.77 37.79
CA GLY A 155 10.81 28.29 37.53
C GLY A 155 10.82 29.40 36.48
N ALA A 156 12.02 29.92 36.20
CA ALA A 156 12.28 30.91 35.15
C ALA A 156 12.51 30.28 33.77
N GLY A 157 12.83 28.97 33.72
CA GLY A 157 13.21 28.22 32.53
C GLY A 157 13.98 26.95 32.93
N ALA A 158 13.80 25.85 32.19
CA ALA A 158 14.48 24.59 32.49
C ALA A 158 16.02 24.68 32.50
N ASP A 159 16.58 25.53 31.62
CA ASP A 159 18.02 25.83 31.57
C ASP A 159 18.44 26.99 32.50
N GLU A 160 17.49 27.60 33.22
CA GLU A 160 17.72 28.72 34.13
C GLU A 160 17.61 28.34 35.63
N VAL A 161 16.82 27.32 35.98
CA VAL A 161 16.62 26.85 37.36
C VAL A 161 17.03 25.38 37.49
N THR A 162 18.19 25.13 38.09
CA THR A 162 18.72 23.77 38.31
C THR A 162 18.36 23.28 39.72
N LEU A 163 17.67 22.15 39.87
CA LEU A 163 17.53 21.44 41.14
C LEU A 163 18.47 20.22 41.20
N THR A 164 19.43 20.25 42.12
CA THR A 164 20.42 19.17 42.32
C THR A 164 20.03 18.33 43.54
N ASN A 165 19.89 17.01 43.37
CA ASN A 165 19.51 16.13 44.48
C ASN A 165 20.68 15.84 45.43
N LEU A 166 20.82 16.63 46.52
CA LEU A 166 21.77 16.34 47.60
C LEU A 166 21.18 15.49 48.75
N ALA A 167 20.10 14.73 48.51
CA ALA A 167 19.52 13.85 49.53
C ALA A 167 20.48 12.72 49.96
N PRO A 168 20.40 12.26 51.22
CA PRO A 168 20.99 10.98 51.60
C PRO A 168 20.26 9.83 50.92
N ASP A 169 20.99 8.75 50.62
CA ASP A 169 20.53 7.55 49.93
C ASP A 169 19.10 7.14 50.36
N SER A 170 18.18 7.00 49.39
CA SER A 170 16.73 6.67 49.54
C SER A 170 15.72 7.84 49.63
N MET A 171 15.93 8.99 48.95
CA MET A 171 14.83 9.91 48.59
C MET A 171 14.97 10.48 47.15
N PRO A 172 13.85 10.72 46.44
CA PRO A 172 13.84 11.43 45.16
C PRO A 172 14.11 12.93 45.33
N ALA A 173 14.44 13.62 44.23
CA ALA A 173 14.63 15.09 44.25
C ALA A 173 13.31 15.82 44.53
N VAL A 174 12.19 15.31 44.00
CA VAL A 174 10.83 15.75 44.33
C VAL A 174 9.94 14.53 44.65
N LEU A 175 9.31 14.55 45.82
CA LEU A 175 8.20 13.68 46.18
C LEU A 175 6.90 14.48 46.25
N ILE A 176 5.91 14.10 45.46
CA ILE A 176 4.51 14.56 45.61
C ILE A 176 3.80 13.52 46.48
N ASP A 177 3.42 13.91 47.70
CA ASP A 177 2.73 13.05 48.68
C ASP A 177 1.22 12.92 48.33
N ALA A 178 0.60 11.79 48.68
CA ALA A 178 -0.82 11.52 48.45
C ALA A 178 -1.76 12.49 49.19
N ALA A 179 -1.23 13.25 50.15
CA ALA A 179 -1.93 14.37 50.80
C ALA A 179 -2.01 15.65 49.94
N ALA A 180 -1.21 15.77 48.89
CA ALA A 180 -1.00 17.02 48.14
C ALA A 180 -2.14 17.39 47.17
N GLY A 181 -2.99 16.44 46.76
CA GLY A 181 -4.02 16.72 45.76
C GLY A 181 -3.44 16.96 44.36
N ALA A 182 -3.75 18.11 43.75
CA ALA A 182 -3.25 18.49 42.43
C ALA A 182 -2.06 19.43 42.54
N VAL A 183 -0.93 19.06 41.92
CA VAL A 183 0.32 19.82 41.94
C VAL A 183 0.77 20.13 40.51
N THR A 184 1.29 21.33 40.27
CA THR A 184 1.91 21.71 38.99
C THR A 184 3.39 22.05 39.21
N ILE A 185 4.26 21.62 38.31
CA ILE A 185 5.68 21.95 38.26
C ILE A 185 6.01 22.39 36.83
N ALA A 186 6.46 23.64 36.67
CA ALA A 186 6.74 24.24 35.37
C ALA A 186 8.12 24.89 35.30
N ASP A 187 8.79 24.76 34.15
CA ASP A 187 10.02 25.50 33.78
C ASP A 187 11.19 25.33 34.76
N ILE A 188 11.47 24.09 35.19
CA ILE A 188 12.56 23.72 36.12
C ILE A 188 13.37 22.55 35.54
N GLY A 189 14.70 22.63 35.67
CA GLY A 189 15.62 21.54 35.36
C GLY A 189 16.04 20.74 36.60
N PHE A 190 16.31 19.45 36.42
CA PHE A 190 16.69 18.51 37.47
C PHE A 190 17.99 17.77 37.07
N THR A 191 18.97 17.67 37.98
CA THR A 191 20.26 17.02 37.70
C THR A 191 20.74 16.14 38.86
N ASP A 192 21.52 15.10 38.53
CA ASP A 192 22.23 14.26 39.50
C ASP A 192 23.76 14.48 39.42
N ASP A 193 24.43 14.67 40.55
CA ASP A 193 25.88 14.99 40.63
C ASP A 193 26.71 13.77 41.07
N ASN A 194 26.88 12.82 40.13
CA ASN A 194 28.14 12.11 39.88
C ASN A 194 28.87 11.43 41.07
N ALA A 195 28.17 11.05 42.16
CA ALA A 195 28.83 10.61 43.40
C ALA A 195 28.29 9.36 44.12
N MET A 196 27.02 8.95 43.94
CA MET A 196 26.38 7.88 44.73
C MET A 196 25.46 6.97 43.89
N PRO A 197 25.23 5.70 44.30
CA PRO A 197 24.33 4.78 43.62
C PRO A 197 22.86 5.03 44.02
N SER A 198 22.25 6.10 43.53
CA SER A 198 20.83 6.41 43.80
C SER A 198 19.89 5.51 42.99
N SER A 199 19.11 4.66 43.66
CA SER A 199 18.02 3.89 43.01
C SER A 199 16.69 4.65 42.95
N GLU A 200 16.63 5.88 43.46
CA GLU A 200 15.41 6.70 43.52
C GLU A 200 15.28 7.60 42.28
N PRO A 201 14.06 7.98 41.88
CA PRO A 201 13.84 8.82 40.70
C PRO A 201 14.09 10.30 40.96
N ALA A 202 14.17 11.11 39.90
CA ALA A 202 14.20 12.56 40.04
C ALA A 202 12.85 13.08 40.57
N ILE A 203 11.73 12.64 39.99
CA ILE A 203 10.36 13.00 40.43
C ILE A 203 9.57 11.73 40.74
N ARG A 204 8.99 11.63 41.95
CA ARG A 204 8.01 10.59 42.32
C ARG A 204 6.66 11.20 42.64
N ILE A 205 5.63 10.68 41.99
CA ILE A 205 4.22 10.99 42.25
C ILE A 205 3.64 9.80 43.02
N ALA A 206 3.26 10.03 44.28
CA ALA A 206 2.71 8.97 45.13
C ALA A 206 1.32 8.49 44.66
N ALA A 207 0.91 7.33 45.14
CA ALA A 207 -0.35 6.69 44.77
C ALA A 207 -1.56 7.62 44.97
N ASP A 208 -2.57 7.48 44.09
CA ASP A 208 -3.81 8.29 44.05
C ASP A 208 -3.62 9.82 43.89
N SER A 209 -2.40 10.31 43.59
CA SER A 209 -2.10 11.76 43.44
C SER A 209 -2.36 12.30 42.03
N THR A 210 -2.39 13.63 41.85
CA THR A 210 -2.48 14.28 40.53
C THR A 210 -1.35 15.28 40.30
N ALA A 211 -0.64 15.18 39.18
CA ALA A 211 0.49 16.06 38.85
C ALA A 211 0.47 16.55 37.40
N MET A 212 0.94 17.78 37.17
CA MET A 212 1.26 18.32 35.85
C MET A 212 2.71 18.81 35.84
N LEU A 213 3.51 18.29 34.91
CA LEU A 213 4.90 18.64 34.67
C LEU A 213 4.97 19.30 33.28
N SER A 214 5.43 20.54 33.18
CA SER A 214 5.45 21.30 31.91
C SER A 214 6.77 22.02 31.69
N GLY A 215 7.37 21.87 30.50
CA GLY A 215 8.63 22.53 30.15
C GLY A 215 9.80 22.19 31.09
N ILE A 216 9.84 20.97 31.65
CA ILE A 216 10.92 20.55 32.57
C ILE A 216 12.06 19.84 31.83
N SER A 217 13.28 19.89 32.39
CA SER A 217 14.41 19.07 31.95
C SER A 217 14.88 18.13 33.06
N ILE A 218 15.28 16.90 32.73
CA ILE A 218 15.85 15.93 33.69
C ILE A 218 17.10 15.32 33.05
N THR A 219 18.26 15.44 33.72
CA THR A 219 19.55 14.94 33.23
C THR A 219 20.25 14.04 34.25
N GLY A 220 20.54 12.79 33.87
CA GLY A 220 21.35 11.84 34.64
C GLY A 220 22.74 11.57 34.04
N ASP A 221 23.51 10.67 34.65
CA ASP A 221 24.82 10.22 34.14
C ASP A 221 24.68 9.02 33.20
N GLU A 222 24.90 9.25 31.90
CA GLU A 222 24.98 8.23 30.84
C GLU A 222 25.99 7.09 31.15
N LEU A 223 27.02 7.34 31.96
CA LEU A 223 28.06 6.35 32.29
C LEU A 223 27.72 5.49 33.51
N ALA A 224 26.74 5.88 34.31
CA ALA A 224 26.27 5.15 35.48
C ALA A 224 24.75 5.36 35.73
N PRO A 225 23.88 5.12 34.73
CA PRO A 225 22.47 5.47 34.78
C PRO A 225 21.77 4.77 35.95
N ALA A 226 21.17 5.58 36.82
CA ALA A 226 20.54 5.14 38.05
C ALA A 226 19.20 5.88 38.24
N GLY A 227 18.27 5.26 38.96
CA GLY A 227 16.91 5.76 39.12
C GLY A 227 16.10 5.85 37.82
N ALA A 228 15.01 6.60 37.88
CA ALA A 228 14.16 6.96 36.74
C ALA A 228 13.92 8.48 36.70
N GLY A 229 13.54 9.03 35.55
CA GLY A 229 13.20 10.45 35.44
C GLY A 229 11.93 10.76 36.25
N VAL A 230 10.81 10.16 35.85
CA VAL A 230 9.51 10.31 36.51
C VAL A 230 8.92 8.95 36.88
N VAL A 231 8.43 8.80 38.11
CA VAL A 231 7.69 7.61 38.58
C VAL A 231 6.27 8.02 38.98
N ALA A 232 5.28 7.42 38.32
CA ALA A 232 3.86 7.55 38.64
C ALA A 232 3.38 6.29 39.38
N ASP A 233 3.27 6.35 40.71
CA ASP A 233 2.76 5.24 41.53
C ASP A 233 1.28 4.94 41.20
N ALA A 234 0.81 3.75 41.57
CA ALA A 234 -0.51 3.24 41.19
C ALA A 234 -1.68 4.18 41.57
N GLY A 235 -2.69 4.28 40.70
CA GLY A 235 -3.84 5.18 40.85
C GLY A 235 -3.56 6.66 40.60
N SER A 236 -2.30 7.08 40.44
CA SER A 236 -1.97 8.48 40.14
C SER A 236 -2.36 8.89 38.72
N THR A 237 -2.57 10.19 38.51
CA THR A 237 -2.80 10.81 37.19
C THR A 237 -1.75 11.89 36.93
N VAL A 238 -0.92 11.70 35.91
CA VAL A 238 0.21 12.59 35.59
C VAL A 238 0.10 13.11 34.16
N THR A 239 0.32 14.41 33.96
CA THR A 239 0.56 15.01 32.64
C THR A 239 2.00 15.48 32.56
N ILE A 240 2.67 15.18 31.45
CA ILE A 240 4.03 15.61 31.11
C ILE A 240 3.93 16.32 29.75
N ASP A 241 4.40 17.56 29.65
CA ASP A 241 4.17 18.43 28.49
C ASP A 241 5.45 19.21 28.13
N GLY A 242 5.98 19.01 26.91
CA GLY A 242 7.19 19.69 26.44
C GLY A 242 8.45 19.41 27.28
N ALA A 243 8.56 18.21 27.88
CA ALA A 243 9.68 17.84 28.74
C ALA A 243 10.87 17.23 27.97
N THR A 244 12.07 17.37 28.53
CA THR A 244 13.29 16.71 28.05
C THR A 244 13.86 15.82 29.16
N ILE A 245 13.94 14.51 28.95
CA ILE A 245 14.42 13.53 29.94
C ILE A 245 15.55 12.71 29.32
N THR A 246 16.78 12.83 29.83
CA THR A 246 18.00 12.26 29.24
C THR A 246 18.96 11.66 30.26
N GLY A 247 19.68 10.59 29.92
CA GLY A 247 20.76 10.02 30.75
C GLY A 247 20.30 9.32 32.05
N VAL A 248 18.99 9.10 32.21
CA VAL A 248 18.39 8.35 33.33
C VAL A 248 18.23 6.86 32.98
N GLY A 249 18.09 5.99 33.98
CA GLY A 249 17.86 4.56 33.76
C GLY A 249 16.55 4.31 33.01
N THR A 250 15.42 4.68 33.60
CA THR A 250 14.10 4.68 32.93
C THR A 250 13.61 6.12 32.76
N GLY A 251 13.09 6.51 31.59
CA GLY A 251 12.61 7.88 31.36
C GLY A 251 11.37 8.18 32.21
N VAL A 252 10.29 7.44 31.96
CA VAL A 252 9.03 7.50 32.72
C VAL A 252 8.59 6.09 33.10
N ALA A 253 8.21 5.86 34.36
CA ALA A 253 7.69 4.59 34.86
C ALA A 253 6.25 4.74 35.37
N VAL A 254 5.36 3.84 34.95
CA VAL A 254 3.91 3.90 35.18
C VAL A 254 3.42 2.67 35.94
N GLY A 255 2.95 2.88 37.16
CA GLY A 255 2.43 1.83 38.06
C GLY A 255 3.52 1.05 38.80
N ASP A 256 3.17 0.58 40.00
CA ASP A 256 4.04 -0.22 40.89
C ASP A 256 3.60 -1.70 40.88
N ILE A 257 4.57 -2.61 40.93
CA ILE A 257 4.39 -4.06 41.03
C ILE A 257 4.10 -4.54 42.47
N ALA A 258 4.33 -3.69 43.48
CA ALA A 258 4.36 -4.10 44.89
C ALA A 258 2.99 -4.27 45.58
N LEU A 259 1.88 -3.95 44.92
CA LEU A 259 0.52 -3.98 45.49
C LEU A 259 -0.36 -5.07 44.87
N VAL A 260 -1.26 -5.62 45.69
CA VAL A 260 -2.29 -6.57 45.24
C VAL A 260 -3.55 -5.79 44.86
N ASP A 261 -3.93 -5.86 43.59
CA ASP A 261 -5.14 -5.22 43.02
C ASP A 261 -5.20 -3.68 43.24
N PRO A 262 -4.15 -2.90 42.86
CA PRO A 262 -4.18 -1.45 42.92
C PRO A 262 -4.87 -0.84 41.69
N ALA A 263 -5.30 0.43 41.78
CA ALA A 263 -5.82 1.15 40.63
C ALA A 263 -4.74 1.40 39.55
N PRO A 264 -5.08 1.37 38.24
CA PRO A 264 -4.13 1.70 37.19
C PRO A 264 -3.65 3.15 37.30
N ALA A 265 -2.35 3.39 37.07
CA ALA A 265 -1.84 4.74 36.90
C ALA A 265 -2.14 5.26 35.48
N MET A 266 -2.38 6.55 35.35
CA MET A 266 -2.70 7.21 34.07
C MET A 266 -1.66 8.30 33.79
N VAL A 267 -0.87 8.15 32.73
CA VAL A 267 0.14 9.15 32.34
C VAL A 267 -0.14 9.65 30.92
N THR A 268 -0.15 10.96 30.75
CA THR A 268 -0.22 11.64 29.44
C THR A 268 1.13 12.33 29.19
N ILE A 269 1.71 12.13 28.00
CA ILE A 269 3.02 12.67 27.61
C ILE A 269 2.83 13.39 26.26
N ASN A 270 3.04 14.71 26.23
CA ASN A 270 2.83 15.53 25.05
C ASN A 270 4.14 16.17 24.60
N SER A 271 4.45 16.12 23.29
CA SER A 271 5.53 16.88 22.64
C SER A 271 6.88 16.83 23.38
N SER A 272 7.21 15.69 23.97
CA SER A 272 8.36 15.54 24.89
C SER A 272 9.46 14.67 24.26
N THR A 273 10.71 14.89 24.67
CA THR A 273 11.87 14.08 24.29
C THR A 273 12.32 13.24 25.48
N ILE A 274 12.23 11.92 25.36
CA ILE A 274 12.60 10.97 26.40
C ILE A 274 13.65 10.02 25.83
N ALA A 275 14.93 10.21 26.16
CA ALA A 275 16.05 9.37 25.74
C ALA A 275 16.73 8.75 26.97
N ALA A 276 16.25 7.58 27.36
CA ALA A 276 16.72 6.87 28.55
C ALA A 276 17.76 5.79 28.20
N GLU A 277 18.60 5.44 29.16
CA GLU A 277 19.65 4.44 28.96
C GLU A 277 19.12 3.01 28.92
N LEU A 278 18.11 2.67 29.73
CA LEU A 278 17.46 1.36 29.74
C LEU A 278 16.14 1.39 28.94
N THR A 279 15.14 2.13 29.42
CA THR A 279 13.78 2.11 28.87
C THR A 279 13.19 3.52 28.81
N GLY A 280 12.67 3.93 27.65
CA GLY A 280 12.06 5.26 27.47
C GLY A 280 10.82 5.44 28.35
N VAL A 281 9.76 4.68 28.07
CA VAL A 281 8.55 4.62 28.93
C VAL A 281 8.25 3.17 29.32
N ALA A 282 8.27 2.90 30.62
CA ALA A 282 7.94 1.61 31.22
C ALA A 282 6.52 1.63 31.80
N VAL A 283 5.68 0.66 31.44
CA VAL A 283 4.33 0.50 32.01
C VAL A 283 4.22 -0.86 32.69
N THR A 284 4.06 -0.85 34.02
CA THR A 284 3.85 -2.06 34.81
C THR A 284 2.37 -2.44 34.85
N ARG A 285 1.51 -1.48 35.25
CA ARG A 285 0.05 -1.56 35.25
C ARG A 285 -0.50 -0.15 35.09
N GLY A 286 -1.23 0.12 34.02
CA GLY A 286 -1.75 1.46 33.72
C GLY A 286 -1.72 1.82 32.24
N VAL A 287 -2.02 3.08 31.96
CA VAL A 287 -2.10 3.62 30.60
C VAL A 287 -1.09 4.75 30.41
N ALA A 288 -0.24 4.63 29.40
CA ALA A 288 0.56 5.72 28.87
C ALA A 288 -0.08 6.23 27.57
N THR A 289 -0.57 7.47 27.57
CA THR A 289 -1.00 8.18 26.35
C THR A 289 0.12 9.13 25.93
N ILE A 290 0.60 9.03 24.69
CA ILE A 290 1.79 9.73 24.19
C ILE A 290 1.43 10.43 22.88
N THR A 291 1.61 11.75 22.80
CA THR A 291 1.20 12.56 21.65
C THR A 291 2.31 13.51 21.22
N GLY A 292 3.00 13.17 20.15
CA GLY A 292 4.13 13.92 19.60
C GLY A 292 5.41 13.85 20.43
N GLY A 293 6.53 14.12 19.78
CA GLY A 293 7.87 14.06 20.37
C GLY A 293 8.59 12.76 20.03
N THR A 294 9.57 12.40 20.87
CA THR A 294 10.52 11.31 20.60
C THR A 294 10.77 10.47 21.84
N VAL A 295 10.76 9.15 21.69
CA VAL A 295 11.05 8.21 22.78
C VAL A 295 12.14 7.20 22.36
N SER A 296 13.15 7.01 23.20
CA SER A 296 14.17 5.97 23.05
C SER A 296 14.60 5.36 24.39
N GLY A 297 14.98 4.07 24.34
CA GLY A 297 15.54 3.30 25.45
C GLY A 297 16.80 2.57 24.99
N ARG A 298 17.97 3.19 25.20
CA ARG A 298 19.20 2.86 24.44
C ARG A 298 19.57 1.38 24.47
N ILE A 299 19.45 0.69 25.61
CA ILE A 299 19.75 -0.76 25.72
C ILE A 299 18.52 -1.65 25.95
N GLY A 300 17.29 -1.12 25.84
CA GLY A 300 16.06 -1.86 26.15
C GLY A 300 14.91 -1.54 25.20
N GLY A 301 13.76 -1.20 25.76
CA GLY A 301 12.57 -0.80 24.99
C GLY A 301 12.45 0.72 24.89
N GLY A 302 12.12 1.26 23.72
CA GLY A 302 11.59 2.63 23.65
C GLY A 302 10.33 2.75 24.51
N LEU A 303 9.39 1.85 24.28
CA LEU A 303 8.23 1.56 25.14
C LEU A 303 8.30 0.11 25.65
N PHE A 304 8.00 -0.13 26.92
CA PHE A 304 8.03 -1.48 27.51
C PHE A 304 6.82 -1.74 28.42
N GLY A 305 5.94 -2.67 28.05
CA GLY A 305 4.83 -3.19 28.86
C GLY A 305 5.23 -4.47 29.59
N TYR A 306 5.03 -4.52 30.91
CA TYR A 306 5.43 -5.65 31.77
C TYR A 306 4.28 -6.58 32.20
N SER A 307 3.02 -6.29 31.84
CA SER A 307 1.87 -7.16 32.11
C SER A 307 0.67 -6.83 31.22
N SER A 308 -0.31 -7.73 31.19
CA SER A 308 -1.59 -7.57 30.50
C SER A 308 -2.44 -6.36 30.92
N ASP A 309 -2.13 -5.69 32.04
CA ASP A 309 -2.73 -4.39 32.43
C ASP A 309 -1.93 -3.17 31.90
N ALA A 310 -0.92 -3.36 31.06
CA ALA A 310 -0.16 -2.29 30.41
C ALA A 310 -0.81 -1.87 29.09
N ALA A 311 -1.03 -0.56 28.93
CA ALA A 311 -1.62 0.02 27.73
C ALA A 311 -0.82 1.24 27.23
N PHE A 312 -0.58 1.28 25.91
CA PHE A 312 0.02 2.41 25.22
C PHE A 312 -0.93 2.94 24.15
N ASN A 313 -1.29 4.23 24.22
CA ASN A 313 -1.99 4.95 23.16
C ASN A 313 -1.03 6.01 22.61
N VAL A 314 -0.58 5.87 21.38
CA VAL A 314 0.52 6.67 20.82
C VAL A 314 0.06 7.35 19.53
N THR A 315 0.27 8.67 19.42
CA THR A 315 -0.09 9.45 18.23
C THR A 315 1.06 10.34 17.78
N GLY A 316 1.40 10.35 16.49
CA GLY A 316 2.34 11.31 15.90
C GLY A 316 3.75 11.33 16.50
N THR A 317 4.20 10.20 17.08
CA THR A 317 5.42 10.11 17.91
C THR A 317 6.47 9.24 17.23
N SER A 318 7.75 9.60 17.37
CA SER A 318 8.87 8.79 16.87
C SER A 318 9.49 7.94 17.99
N ILE A 319 9.56 6.63 17.77
CA ILE A 319 10.11 5.62 18.68
C ILE A 319 11.38 5.05 18.02
N ILE A 320 12.54 5.51 18.48
CA ILE A 320 13.79 5.38 17.73
C ILE A 320 14.98 4.89 18.57
N ASP A 321 16.06 4.48 17.89
CA ASP A 321 17.40 4.22 18.46
C ASP A 321 17.41 3.31 19.73
N SER A 322 16.46 2.38 19.84
CA SER A 322 16.24 1.58 21.06
C SER A 322 16.71 0.13 20.92
N GLY A 323 17.26 -0.40 22.02
CA GLY A 323 17.55 -1.83 22.17
C GLY A 323 18.95 -2.31 21.75
N ASP A 324 20.00 -1.48 21.90
CA ASP A 324 21.42 -1.85 21.69
C ASP A 324 21.73 -3.34 21.96
N PRO A 325 22.40 -4.07 21.06
CA PRO A 325 22.65 -5.52 21.17
C PRO A 325 23.34 -6.03 22.45
N SER A 326 23.81 -5.16 23.33
CA SER A 326 24.25 -5.50 24.69
C SER A 326 23.11 -5.71 25.71
N GLY A 327 21.86 -5.34 25.38
CA GLY A 327 20.73 -5.19 26.29
C GLY A 327 20.11 -6.46 26.90
N GLY A 328 20.25 -7.62 26.25
CA GLY A 328 19.63 -8.88 26.70
C GLY A 328 18.81 -9.56 25.61
N THR A 329 17.56 -9.94 25.90
CA THR A 329 16.67 -10.69 24.97
C THR A 329 15.49 -9.87 24.45
N PHE A 330 15.04 -8.85 25.20
CA PHE A 330 13.86 -8.06 24.87
C PHE A 330 14.30 -6.65 24.49
N ARG A 331 14.31 -6.36 23.18
CA ARG A 331 14.96 -5.18 22.59
C ARG A 331 14.20 -4.66 21.38
N GLY A 332 13.87 -3.38 21.37
CA GLY A 332 13.23 -2.77 20.21
C GLY A 332 12.53 -1.45 20.52
N GLY A 333 11.82 -0.92 19.52
CA GLY A 333 11.01 0.29 19.68
C GLY A 333 9.89 0.07 20.68
N VAL A 334 9.09 -0.98 20.50
CA VAL A 334 8.00 -1.36 21.41
C VAL A 334 8.17 -2.81 21.86
N VAL A 335 8.05 -3.06 23.18
CA VAL A 335 8.06 -4.40 23.76
C VAL A 335 6.83 -4.59 24.64
N ILE A 336 6.05 -5.65 24.39
CA ILE A 336 4.86 -6.01 25.16
C ILE A 336 5.09 -7.43 25.71
N TYR A 337 5.48 -7.55 26.98
CA TYR A 337 6.09 -8.79 27.49
C TYR A 337 5.08 -9.89 27.87
N ASP A 338 4.16 -9.62 28.81
CA ASP A 338 3.24 -10.59 29.44
C ASP A 338 1.78 -10.24 29.05
N GLY A 339 1.55 -10.16 27.74
CA GLY A 339 0.40 -9.46 27.19
C GLY A 339 0.43 -7.94 27.41
N GLY A 340 -0.62 -7.26 26.96
CA GLY A 340 -0.79 -5.82 27.03
C GLY A 340 -1.51 -5.30 25.78
N THR A 341 -1.64 -3.97 25.68
CA THR A 341 -2.24 -3.29 24.51
C THR A 341 -1.34 -2.18 23.98
N PHE A 342 -1.23 -2.07 22.66
CA PHE A 342 -0.60 -0.94 21.97
C PHE A 342 -1.49 -0.47 20.82
N THR A 343 -1.78 0.83 20.78
CA THR A 343 -2.48 1.50 19.67
C THR A 343 -1.63 2.66 19.18
N GLY A 344 -1.19 2.62 17.93
CA GLY A 344 -0.40 3.65 17.28
C GLY A 344 -1.12 4.29 16.08
N GLU A 345 -1.17 5.62 16.02
CA GLU A 345 -1.65 6.41 14.87
C GLU A 345 -0.57 7.43 14.44
N ASP A 346 -0.22 7.52 13.15
CA ASP A 346 0.87 8.37 12.64
C ASP A 346 2.23 8.15 13.37
N VAL A 347 2.54 6.92 13.81
CA VAL A 347 3.76 6.60 14.59
C VAL A 347 4.92 6.23 13.66
N THR A 348 6.13 6.66 14.01
CA THR A 348 7.37 6.20 13.34
C THR A 348 8.16 5.30 14.28
N ILE A 349 8.49 4.07 13.86
CA ILE A 349 9.27 3.10 14.65
C ILE A 349 10.51 2.69 13.84
N SER A 350 11.65 3.33 14.09
CA SER A 350 12.84 3.16 13.24
C SER A 350 14.21 3.22 13.93
N GLY A 351 15.20 2.51 13.37
CA GLY A 351 16.57 2.47 13.91
C GLY A 351 16.74 1.64 15.18
N ASN A 352 15.77 0.79 15.52
CA ASN A 352 15.77 -0.04 16.73
C ASN A 352 16.35 -1.45 16.44
N ASP A 353 16.57 -2.26 17.49
CA ASP A 353 17.01 -3.67 17.34
C ASP A 353 15.92 -4.55 16.68
N ASN A 354 14.66 -4.28 17.04
CA ASN A 354 13.42 -4.73 16.38
C ASN A 354 12.41 -3.58 16.43
N GLY A 355 11.44 -3.52 15.51
CA GLY A 355 10.37 -2.53 15.59
C GLY A 355 9.46 -2.79 16.79
N MET A 356 8.77 -3.92 16.77
CA MET A 356 7.86 -4.38 17.84
C MET A 356 8.14 -5.84 18.24
N MET A 357 8.13 -6.14 19.54
CA MET A 357 8.24 -7.51 20.09
C MET A 357 7.09 -7.86 21.04
N LEU A 358 6.44 -9.01 20.80
CA LEU A 358 5.37 -9.57 21.65
C LEU A 358 5.65 -11.05 22.00
N PRO A 359 6.60 -11.35 22.90
CA PRO A 359 7.03 -12.73 23.19
C PRO A 359 5.96 -13.65 23.80
N ASP A 360 5.18 -13.16 24.77
CA ASP A 360 4.15 -13.95 25.47
C ASP A 360 2.74 -13.32 25.26
N GLY A 361 2.40 -13.00 23.99
CA GLY A 361 1.09 -12.48 23.56
C GLY A 361 0.87 -10.97 23.70
N GLY A 362 -0.33 -10.49 23.34
CA GLY A 362 -0.72 -9.07 23.40
C GLY A 362 -1.62 -8.61 22.23
N ASP A 363 -2.08 -7.37 22.28
CA ASP A 363 -2.94 -6.75 21.26
C ASP A 363 -2.27 -5.49 20.68
N VAL A 364 -2.12 -5.43 19.36
CA VAL A 364 -1.46 -4.35 18.62
C VAL A 364 -2.38 -3.81 17.54
N THR A 365 -2.54 -2.49 17.50
CA THR A 365 -3.16 -1.75 16.39
C THR A 365 -2.19 -0.70 15.88
N LEU A 366 -1.90 -0.69 14.57
CA LEU A 366 -1.12 0.34 13.87
C LEU A 366 -1.95 0.96 12.75
N ILE A 367 -2.00 2.30 12.72
CA ILE A 367 -2.78 3.09 11.76
C ILE A 367 -1.87 4.18 11.17
N ASN A 368 -1.83 4.32 9.84
CA ASN A 368 -1.10 5.39 9.13
C ASN A 368 0.39 5.53 9.52
N SER A 369 1.01 4.44 9.96
CA SER A 369 2.32 4.46 10.64
C SER A 369 3.46 3.98 9.73
N THR A 370 4.71 4.12 10.19
CA THR A 370 5.90 3.65 9.47
C THR A 370 6.80 2.86 10.42
N VAL A 371 7.18 1.64 10.03
CA VAL A 371 8.10 0.77 10.76
C VAL A 371 9.28 0.45 9.83
N SER A 372 10.41 1.15 9.98
CA SER A 372 11.51 1.11 9.02
C SER A 372 12.89 0.90 9.66
N ASP A 373 13.82 0.27 8.93
CA ASP A 373 15.26 0.19 9.29
C ASP A 373 15.53 -0.32 10.73
N ASN A 374 14.86 -1.38 11.19
CA ASN A 374 15.09 -1.94 12.53
C ASN A 374 16.03 -3.16 12.44
N THR A 375 17.34 -2.93 12.48
CA THR A 375 18.37 -3.87 11.97
C THR A 375 19.24 -4.54 13.05
N GLY A 376 18.68 -4.93 14.21
CA GLY A 376 19.47 -5.36 15.38
C GLY A 376 20.33 -6.61 15.19
N ALA A 377 19.83 -7.58 14.43
CA ALA A 377 20.49 -8.85 14.14
C ALA A 377 19.91 -9.53 12.88
N SER A 378 20.52 -10.62 12.43
CA SER A 378 19.80 -11.64 11.66
C SER A 378 18.59 -12.12 12.46
N GLN A 379 17.41 -12.22 11.85
CA GLN A 379 16.09 -12.39 12.49
C GLN A 379 15.49 -11.11 13.14
N SER A 380 16.00 -9.90 12.82
CA SER A 380 15.33 -8.66 13.24
C SER A 380 14.02 -8.42 12.48
N ALA A 381 12.98 -8.00 13.19
CA ALA A 381 11.63 -7.86 12.63
C ALA A 381 11.06 -6.45 12.77
N GLY A 382 10.22 -6.05 11.80
CA GLY A 382 9.35 -4.89 11.93
C GLY A 382 8.32 -5.13 13.03
N ILE A 383 7.61 -6.25 12.96
CA ILE A 383 6.77 -6.79 14.04
C ILE A 383 7.08 -8.27 14.21
N TRP A 384 7.49 -8.70 15.41
CA TRP A 384 7.54 -10.11 15.80
C TRP A 384 6.64 -10.36 17.01
N GLY A 385 5.77 -11.37 16.93
CA GLY A 385 4.90 -11.77 18.02
C GLY A 385 4.71 -13.28 18.09
N ARG A 386 4.52 -13.79 19.30
CA ARG A 386 4.35 -15.20 19.62
C ARG A 386 3.37 -15.39 20.79
N THR A 387 2.78 -16.58 20.91
CA THR A 387 2.16 -17.05 22.16
C THR A 387 2.83 -18.32 22.69
N ASP A 388 2.89 -18.51 24.02
CA ASP A 388 3.46 -19.73 24.59
C ASP A 388 2.47 -20.92 24.49
N THR A 389 2.87 -21.94 23.73
CA THR A 389 2.11 -23.18 23.56
C THR A 389 2.45 -24.26 24.60
N THR A 390 3.27 -23.98 25.62
CA THR A 390 3.51 -24.92 26.73
C THR A 390 2.35 -24.94 27.75
N GLU A 391 2.27 -25.96 28.62
CA GLU A 391 1.03 -26.33 29.36
C GLU A 391 0.45 -25.21 30.29
N GLY A 392 -0.38 -24.33 29.74
CA GLY A 392 -1.11 -23.25 30.43
C GLY A 392 -2.36 -22.78 29.65
N GLU A 393 -2.99 -21.70 30.12
CA GLU A 393 -3.91 -20.90 29.30
C GLU A 393 -3.04 -19.84 28.59
N SER A 394 -2.91 -19.96 27.26
CA SER A 394 -2.11 -19.02 26.46
C SER A 394 -2.76 -17.64 26.38
N ILE A 395 -1.93 -16.59 26.41
CA ILE A 395 -2.37 -15.20 26.21
C ILE A 395 -2.60 -14.99 24.71
N PRO A 396 -3.78 -14.52 24.26
CA PRO A 396 -4.04 -14.24 22.85
C PRO A 396 -3.05 -13.23 22.26
N LEU A 397 -2.71 -13.41 20.98
CA LEU A 397 -1.96 -12.46 20.18
C LEU A 397 -2.86 -11.94 19.05
N THR A 398 -3.02 -10.62 18.96
CA THR A 398 -3.73 -9.93 17.88
C THR A 398 -2.85 -8.82 17.33
N VAL A 399 -2.73 -8.74 16.01
CA VAL A 399 -1.98 -7.69 15.29
C VAL A 399 -2.87 -7.14 14.19
N SER A 400 -3.22 -5.86 14.26
CA SER A 400 -4.05 -5.13 13.30
C SER A 400 -3.27 -3.98 12.70
N ILE A 401 -3.24 -3.89 11.37
CA ILE A 401 -2.40 -2.97 10.60
C ILE A 401 -3.25 -2.32 9.50
N THR A 402 -3.33 -0.98 9.48
CA THR A 402 -4.04 -0.20 8.47
C THR A 402 -3.18 0.97 7.97
N GLY A 403 -3.15 1.22 6.66
CA GLY A 403 -2.50 2.40 6.09
C GLY A 403 -0.99 2.52 6.35
N THR A 404 -0.30 1.42 6.68
CA THR A 404 1.01 1.43 7.34
C THR A 404 2.10 0.86 6.45
N GLU A 405 3.30 1.44 6.52
CA GLU A 405 4.48 1.05 5.75
C GLU A 405 5.49 0.29 6.63
N ILE A 406 5.94 -0.89 6.19
CA ILE A 406 6.87 -1.77 6.93
C ILE A 406 8.02 -2.20 6.00
N THR A 407 9.25 -1.75 6.28
CA THR A 407 10.37 -1.92 5.34
C THR A 407 11.77 -2.00 5.96
N GLY A 408 12.68 -2.77 5.38
CA GLY A 408 14.09 -2.84 5.78
C GLY A 408 14.42 -3.82 6.92
N HIS A 409 13.62 -4.87 7.11
CA HIS A 409 13.78 -5.87 8.19
C HIS A 409 14.14 -7.26 7.64
N ALA A 410 14.55 -8.21 8.50
CA ALA A 410 14.59 -9.62 8.08
C ALA A 410 13.16 -10.19 7.92
N PHE A 411 12.25 -9.81 8.82
CA PHE A 411 10.82 -10.10 8.69
C PHE A 411 10.01 -8.81 8.79
N GLY A 412 9.17 -8.50 7.81
CA GLY A 412 8.26 -7.36 7.90
C GLY A 412 7.26 -7.56 9.06
N VAL A 413 6.46 -8.61 8.96
CA VAL A 413 5.55 -9.09 10.01
C VAL A 413 5.77 -10.58 10.22
N ASN A 414 5.98 -11.02 11.47
CA ASN A 414 6.11 -12.43 11.84
C ASN A 414 5.24 -12.75 13.06
N VAL A 415 4.25 -13.62 12.89
CA VAL A 415 3.27 -13.98 13.94
C VAL A 415 3.20 -15.49 14.12
N GLU A 416 3.68 -15.97 15.27
CA GLU A 416 3.53 -17.34 15.74
C GLU A 416 2.25 -17.49 16.58
N HIS A 417 1.32 -18.34 16.15
CA HIS A 417 0.09 -18.71 16.90
C HIS A 417 -0.81 -17.52 17.31
N GLY A 418 -1.17 -16.65 16.36
CA GLY A 418 -1.97 -15.43 16.64
C GLY A 418 -3.05 -15.12 15.59
N GLN A 419 -3.63 -13.93 15.69
CA GLN A 419 -4.53 -13.37 14.68
C GLN A 419 -3.89 -12.11 14.07
N THR A 420 -3.83 -12.05 12.74
CA THR A 420 -3.19 -10.96 12.00
C THR A 420 -4.18 -10.38 10.98
N GLN A 421 -4.37 -9.06 10.99
CA GLN A 421 -5.20 -8.34 10.03
C GLN A 421 -4.39 -7.19 9.42
N ILE A 422 -4.30 -7.15 8.09
CA ILE A 422 -3.51 -6.16 7.34
C ILE A 422 -4.41 -5.57 6.24
N SER A 423 -4.44 -4.24 6.17
CA SER A 423 -5.34 -3.46 5.32
C SER A 423 -4.66 -2.21 4.77
N ASP A 424 -4.87 -1.86 3.51
CA ASP A 424 -4.39 -0.60 2.91
C ASP A 424 -2.88 -0.31 3.12
N SER A 425 -2.05 -1.36 3.25
CA SER A 425 -0.69 -1.29 3.80
C SER A 425 0.39 -1.79 2.84
N THR A 426 1.65 -1.39 3.07
CA THR A 426 2.80 -1.78 2.24
C THR A 426 3.87 -2.45 3.09
N ILE A 427 4.24 -3.69 2.73
CA ILE A 427 5.26 -4.50 3.42
C ILE A 427 6.33 -4.88 2.40
N ALA A 428 7.41 -4.09 2.32
CA ALA A 428 8.35 -4.18 1.21
C ALA A 428 9.83 -4.04 1.59
N ASN A 429 10.74 -4.54 0.74
CA ASN A 429 12.20 -4.53 0.99
C ASN A 429 12.59 -5.21 2.32
N ASN A 430 12.06 -6.41 2.60
CA ASN A 430 12.41 -7.24 3.76
C ASN A 430 12.97 -8.60 3.31
N GLU A 431 13.66 -9.35 4.19
CA GLU A 431 14.09 -10.72 3.81
C GLU A 431 12.89 -11.69 3.67
N THR A 432 11.76 -11.37 4.31
CA THR A 432 10.45 -12.02 4.13
C THR A 432 9.36 -11.00 4.53
N GLY A 433 8.29 -10.89 3.74
CA GLY A 433 7.25 -9.88 3.91
C GLY A 433 6.37 -10.14 5.13
N VAL A 434 5.39 -11.03 4.97
CA VAL A 434 4.44 -11.46 6.00
C VAL A 434 4.59 -12.95 6.25
N GLN A 435 4.89 -13.33 7.49
CA GLN A 435 5.03 -14.71 7.94
C GLN A 435 4.00 -15.01 9.03
N ALA A 436 3.18 -16.04 8.82
CA ALA A 436 2.29 -16.60 9.84
C ALA A 436 2.61 -18.08 10.04
N ILE A 437 2.94 -18.46 11.27
CA ILE A 437 3.36 -19.83 11.61
C ILE A 437 2.48 -20.39 12.73
N ALA A 438 2.16 -21.67 12.62
CA ALA A 438 1.40 -22.39 13.63
C ALA A 438 1.90 -23.83 13.82
N SER A 439 1.48 -24.51 14.91
CA SER A 439 1.93 -25.89 15.17
C SER A 439 0.98 -26.75 16.02
N LEU A 440 0.08 -26.15 16.79
CA LEU A 440 -0.90 -26.84 17.62
C LEU A 440 -2.27 -26.15 17.56
N ALA A 441 -2.34 -24.91 18.04
CA ALA A 441 -3.47 -24.02 17.80
C ALA A 441 -3.50 -23.55 16.33
N GLU A 442 -4.69 -23.23 15.83
CA GLU A 442 -4.87 -22.55 14.54
C GLU A 442 -4.49 -21.07 14.67
N SER A 443 -3.82 -20.55 13.65
CA SER A 443 -3.50 -19.12 13.45
C SER A 443 -4.41 -18.57 12.35
N SER A 444 -4.60 -17.25 12.28
CA SER A 444 -5.45 -16.64 11.24
C SER A 444 -4.83 -15.37 10.66
N LEU A 445 -4.89 -15.23 9.33
CA LEU A 445 -4.42 -14.05 8.60
C LEU A 445 -5.53 -13.50 7.69
N GLU A 446 -5.74 -12.19 7.73
CA GLU A 446 -6.56 -11.44 6.79
C GLU A 446 -5.69 -10.34 6.17
N LEU A 447 -5.59 -10.30 4.84
CA LEU A 447 -4.73 -9.38 4.09
C LEU A 447 -5.54 -8.77 2.94
N THR A 448 -5.85 -7.48 3.01
CA THR A 448 -6.78 -6.80 2.09
C THR A 448 -6.20 -5.52 1.51
N ASN A 449 -6.40 -5.27 0.20
CA ASN A 449 -6.03 -4.02 -0.49
C ASN A 449 -4.60 -3.53 -0.15
N SER A 450 -3.64 -4.46 -0.11
CA SER A 450 -2.29 -4.23 0.40
C SER A 450 -1.23 -4.67 -0.63
N ALA A 451 0.00 -4.19 -0.46
CA ALA A 451 1.13 -4.54 -1.32
C ALA A 451 2.24 -5.18 -0.49
N VAL A 452 2.65 -6.39 -0.87
CA VAL A 452 3.76 -7.12 -0.24
C VAL A 452 4.81 -7.41 -1.31
N THR A 453 5.78 -6.50 -1.45
CA THR A 453 6.65 -6.44 -2.64
C THR A 453 8.13 -6.34 -2.33
N ASP A 454 8.99 -6.69 -3.29
CA ASP A 454 10.45 -6.52 -3.17
C ASP A 454 11.07 -7.27 -1.95
N ASN A 455 10.44 -8.36 -1.48
CA ASN A 455 11.00 -9.14 -0.37
C ASN A 455 11.94 -10.23 -0.92
N ASP A 456 13.21 -9.87 -1.07
CA ASP A 456 14.24 -10.57 -1.87
C ASP A 456 15.33 -11.31 -1.05
N GLY A 457 15.14 -11.43 0.26
CA GLY A 457 16.18 -11.95 1.16
C GLY A 457 16.48 -13.45 1.04
N GLY A 458 17.75 -13.78 1.24
CA GLY A 458 18.27 -15.15 1.12
C GLY A 458 17.59 -16.14 2.06
N ALA A 459 17.62 -17.43 1.66
CA ALA A 459 16.88 -18.51 2.31
C ALA A 459 17.01 -18.57 3.85
N THR A 460 15.88 -18.86 4.48
CA THR A 460 15.71 -19.06 5.93
C THR A 460 16.61 -20.18 6.47
N ASP A 461 16.79 -20.25 7.80
CA ASP A 461 17.64 -21.26 8.46
C ASP A 461 17.27 -22.72 8.10
N ASP A 462 16.01 -22.99 7.70
CA ASP A 462 15.53 -24.31 7.25
C ASP A 462 15.75 -24.58 5.75
N GLY A 463 16.26 -23.60 4.99
CA GLY A 463 16.64 -23.74 3.58
C GLY A 463 15.52 -23.52 2.56
N ILE A 464 14.38 -22.96 3.00
CA ILE A 464 13.30 -22.47 2.14
C ILE A 464 13.56 -20.97 1.88
N PRO A 465 13.38 -20.44 0.65
CA PRO A 465 13.53 -19.01 0.37
C PRO A 465 12.60 -18.14 1.22
N GLY A 466 12.88 -16.84 1.28
CA GLY A 466 11.89 -15.87 1.71
C GLY A 466 10.67 -15.85 0.77
N ALA A 467 9.58 -15.22 1.24
CA ALA A 467 8.38 -15.02 0.43
C ALA A 467 7.75 -13.65 0.74
N GLY A 468 6.89 -13.16 -0.16
CA GLY A 468 5.96 -12.09 0.14
C GLY A 468 5.02 -12.53 1.25
N LEU A 469 4.28 -13.62 1.03
CA LEU A 469 3.46 -14.29 2.05
C LEU A 469 3.97 -15.72 2.34
N TYR A 470 4.37 -15.97 3.58
CA TYR A 470 4.85 -17.27 4.07
C TYR A 470 3.88 -17.86 5.11
N LEU A 471 3.26 -19.00 4.80
CA LEU A 471 2.34 -19.73 5.67
C LEU A 471 2.88 -21.14 5.96
N ASP A 472 3.06 -21.49 7.25
CA ASP A 472 3.42 -22.86 7.65
C ASP A 472 2.67 -23.32 8.91
N GLY A 473 2.15 -24.55 8.86
CA GLY A 473 1.27 -25.12 9.86
C GLY A 473 -0.19 -24.68 9.69
N PRO A 474 -1.06 -24.95 10.68
CA PRO A 474 -2.49 -24.63 10.62
C PRO A 474 -2.74 -23.12 10.67
N VAL A 475 -2.76 -22.50 9.50
CA VAL A 475 -3.15 -21.10 9.30
C VAL A 475 -4.38 -21.07 8.39
N ASP A 476 -5.45 -20.41 8.85
CA ASP A 476 -6.58 -20.02 8.02
C ASP A 476 -6.25 -18.63 7.42
N ALA A 477 -6.03 -18.52 6.11
CA ALA A 477 -5.60 -17.28 5.46
C ALA A 477 -6.62 -16.77 4.42
N VAL A 478 -7.00 -15.50 4.52
CA VAL A 478 -7.86 -14.80 3.56
C VAL A 478 -7.10 -13.62 2.96
N VAL A 479 -6.95 -13.61 1.63
CA VAL A 479 -6.24 -12.57 0.88
C VAL A 479 -7.20 -11.96 -0.14
N THR A 480 -7.35 -10.63 -0.14
CA THR A 480 -8.29 -9.91 -1.03
C THR A 480 -7.61 -8.71 -1.69
N ASP A 481 -7.75 -8.55 -3.01
CA ASP A 481 -7.31 -7.38 -3.77
C ASP A 481 -5.87 -6.92 -3.45
N THR A 482 -4.97 -7.88 -3.25
CA THR A 482 -3.60 -7.67 -2.74
C THR A 482 -2.55 -7.96 -3.81
N GLU A 483 -1.50 -7.15 -3.86
CA GLU A 483 -0.32 -7.35 -4.70
C GLU A 483 0.76 -8.15 -3.95
N LEU A 484 1.23 -9.26 -4.54
CA LEU A 484 2.35 -10.06 -4.09
C LEU A 484 3.41 -10.08 -5.22
N SER A 485 4.25 -9.04 -5.32
CA SER A 485 5.17 -8.87 -6.47
C SER A 485 6.65 -8.76 -6.15
N ARG A 486 7.53 -9.20 -7.07
CA ARG A 486 8.99 -9.03 -6.97
C ARG A 486 9.63 -9.60 -5.69
N ASN A 487 8.99 -10.58 -5.07
CA ASN A 487 9.55 -11.37 -3.96
C ASN A 487 10.26 -12.63 -4.54
N ILE A 488 10.93 -13.45 -3.72
CA ILE A 488 11.44 -14.74 -4.23
C ILE A 488 10.28 -15.71 -4.54
N LEU A 489 9.31 -15.79 -3.64
CA LEU A 489 8.01 -16.44 -3.82
C LEU A 489 6.90 -15.44 -3.50
N GLY A 490 5.85 -15.38 -4.32
CA GLY A 490 4.69 -14.52 -4.01
C GLY A 490 3.94 -15.04 -2.77
N LEU A 491 3.47 -16.28 -2.86
CA LEU A 491 2.82 -17.04 -1.79
C LEU A 491 3.50 -18.41 -1.60
N PHE A 492 3.94 -18.70 -0.39
CA PHE A 492 4.31 -20.05 0.07
C PHE A 492 3.26 -20.55 1.08
N ALA A 493 2.76 -21.78 0.90
CA ALA A 493 1.84 -22.41 1.84
C ALA A 493 2.20 -23.88 2.14
N GLY A 494 2.33 -24.20 3.44
CA GLY A 494 2.48 -25.55 3.98
C GLY A 494 1.49 -25.83 5.12
N TYR A 495 0.64 -26.85 4.98
CA TYR A 495 -0.37 -27.29 5.96
C TYR A 495 -1.44 -26.25 6.36
N ALA A 496 -1.56 -25.20 5.54
CA ALA A 496 -2.49 -24.08 5.68
C ALA A 496 -3.66 -24.19 4.70
N ASP A 497 -4.79 -23.58 5.06
CA ASP A 497 -5.98 -23.46 4.22
C ASP A 497 -6.13 -21.97 3.81
N VAL A 498 -6.06 -21.69 2.51
CA VAL A 498 -5.92 -20.33 1.95
C VAL A 498 -7.07 -20.02 1.00
N THR A 499 -7.65 -18.83 1.10
CA THR A 499 -8.58 -18.27 0.11
C THR A 499 -8.03 -16.94 -0.41
N MET A 500 -7.81 -16.81 -1.72
CA MET A 500 -7.40 -15.57 -2.37
C MET A 500 -8.46 -15.11 -3.38
N THR A 501 -8.83 -13.83 -3.35
CA THR A 501 -9.79 -13.23 -4.29
C THR A 501 -9.25 -11.92 -4.87
N GLY A 502 -9.32 -11.75 -6.18
CA GLY A 502 -8.73 -10.62 -6.89
C GLY A 502 -7.21 -10.59 -6.75
N GLY A 503 -6.64 -9.39 -6.81
CA GLY A 503 -5.21 -9.16 -6.60
C GLY A 503 -4.29 -9.65 -7.73
N VAL A 504 -2.99 -9.47 -7.52
CA VAL A 504 -1.94 -9.70 -8.52
C VAL A 504 -0.75 -10.41 -7.87
N VAL A 505 -0.24 -11.46 -8.50
CA VAL A 505 0.96 -12.20 -8.09
C VAL A 505 1.97 -12.13 -9.22
N ALA A 506 2.87 -11.13 -9.19
CA ALA A 506 3.66 -10.71 -10.35
C ALA A 506 5.18 -10.76 -10.15
N ASP A 507 5.94 -11.11 -11.19
CA ASP A 507 7.40 -10.91 -11.28
C ASP A 507 8.22 -11.50 -10.10
N ASN A 508 7.70 -12.51 -9.39
CA ASN A 508 8.42 -13.15 -8.29
C ASN A 508 9.52 -14.09 -8.84
N GLU A 509 10.72 -14.10 -8.25
CA GLU A 509 11.92 -14.72 -8.85
C GLU A 509 11.72 -16.19 -9.23
N TRP A 510 11.15 -17.00 -8.33
CA TRP A 510 10.99 -18.45 -8.54
C TRP A 510 9.55 -18.78 -8.96
N ALA A 511 8.57 -18.47 -8.11
CA ALA A 511 7.17 -18.81 -8.38
C ALA A 511 6.17 -17.84 -7.75
N GLY A 512 5.01 -17.68 -8.41
CA GLY A 512 3.91 -16.88 -7.89
C GLY A 512 3.25 -17.55 -6.68
N VAL A 513 2.73 -18.77 -6.86
CA VAL A 513 2.11 -19.58 -5.81
C VAL A 513 2.87 -20.90 -5.66
N PHE A 514 3.27 -21.25 -4.43
CA PHE A 514 3.98 -22.48 -4.10
C PHE A 514 3.29 -23.23 -2.95
N ALA A 515 2.70 -24.40 -3.25
CA ALA A 515 1.94 -25.22 -2.31
C ALA A 515 2.63 -26.56 -2.03
N VAL A 516 2.82 -26.91 -0.75
CA VAL A 516 3.51 -28.14 -0.32
C VAL A 516 2.80 -28.83 0.83
N GLU A 517 2.76 -30.17 0.85
CA GLU A 517 2.19 -30.96 1.95
C GLU A 517 2.96 -32.29 2.11
N GLU A 518 3.72 -32.52 3.19
CA GLU A 518 4.33 -33.86 3.36
C GLU A 518 3.25 -34.96 3.49
N PRO A 519 3.37 -36.08 2.74
CA PRO A 519 2.32 -37.10 2.56
C PRO A 519 2.05 -37.98 3.79
N HIS A 520 2.46 -37.53 4.98
CA HIS A 520 2.24 -38.17 6.29
C HIS A 520 1.61 -37.20 7.32
N SER A 521 1.20 -36.00 6.90
CA SER A 521 0.48 -35.03 7.74
C SER A 521 -0.93 -35.51 8.16
N GLN A 522 -1.55 -34.80 9.10
CA GLN A 522 -2.98 -34.92 9.45
C GLN A 522 -3.82 -33.71 9.01
N ARG A 523 -3.18 -32.62 8.56
CA ARG A 523 -3.79 -31.45 7.92
C ARG A 523 -3.25 -31.33 6.50
N ARG A 524 -4.10 -30.88 5.59
CA ARG A 524 -3.75 -30.70 4.17
C ARG A 524 -3.29 -29.27 3.91
N THR A 525 -2.74 -29.04 2.74
CA THR A 525 -2.59 -27.69 2.18
C THR A 525 -3.67 -27.47 1.14
N THR A 526 -4.53 -26.46 1.32
CA THR A 526 -5.51 -26.07 0.30
C THR A 526 -5.37 -24.59 -0.04
N ILE A 527 -5.51 -24.25 -1.33
CA ILE A 527 -5.50 -22.88 -1.82
C ILE A 527 -6.63 -22.73 -2.83
N ASP A 528 -7.66 -21.96 -2.50
CA ASP A 528 -8.72 -21.57 -3.41
C ASP A 528 -8.45 -20.14 -3.92
N LEU A 529 -8.27 -19.99 -5.23
CA LEU A 529 -7.97 -18.74 -5.93
C LEU A 529 -9.17 -18.30 -6.78
N THR A 530 -9.50 -17.01 -6.83
CA THR A 530 -10.60 -16.49 -7.68
C THR A 530 -10.31 -15.09 -8.21
N GLY A 531 -10.36 -14.87 -9.53
CA GLY A 531 -10.16 -13.54 -10.13
C GLY A 531 -8.72 -13.00 -10.04
N THR A 532 -7.75 -13.84 -9.70
CA THR A 532 -6.35 -13.45 -9.46
C THR A 532 -5.52 -13.49 -10.74
N GLN A 533 -4.71 -12.45 -10.96
CA GLN A 533 -3.72 -12.41 -12.04
C GLN A 533 -2.36 -12.96 -11.55
N ILE A 534 -1.74 -13.85 -12.31
CA ILE A 534 -0.46 -14.51 -11.96
C ILE A 534 0.49 -14.37 -13.15
N THR A 535 1.42 -13.41 -13.08
CA THR A 535 2.15 -12.90 -14.25
C THR A 535 3.66 -12.81 -14.06
N GLY A 536 4.45 -13.06 -15.10
CA GLY A 536 5.91 -12.79 -15.09
C GLY A 536 6.75 -13.56 -14.06
N ASN A 537 6.20 -14.54 -13.34
CA ASN A 537 6.91 -15.25 -12.28
C ASN A 537 7.91 -16.28 -12.83
N GLY A 538 9.01 -16.54 -12.11
CA GLY A 538 10.00 -17.55 -12.46
C GLY A 538 11.03 -17.13 -13.51
N LEU A 539 11.06 -15.85 -13.90
CA LEU A 539 11.85 -15.37 -15.04
C LEU A 539 13.34 -15.13 -14.72
N ASP A 540 13.72 -14.93 -13.45
CA ASP A 540 15.12 -14.70 -13.08
C ASP A 540 15.86 -16.00 -12.69
N PRO A 541 17.05 -16.28 -13.24
CA PRO A 541 17.84 -17.47 -12.93
C PRO A 541 18.74 -17.36 -11.67
N HIS A 542 18.48 -16.44 -10.74
CA HIS A 542 19.25 -16.34 -9.49
C HIS A 542 19.18 -17.61 -8.61
N LEU A 543 20.28 -17.87 -7.89
CA LEU A 543 20.72 -19.23 -7.52
C LEU A 543 19.91 -19.85 -6.37
N GLY A 544 18.76 -20.44 -6.69
CA GLY A 544 17.81 -21.03 -5.74
C GLY A 544 17.79 -22.55 -5.64
N SER A 545 16.80 -23.19 -6.27
CA SER A 545 16.59 -24.64 -6.22
C SER A 545 15.90 -25.17 -7.49
N ALA A 546 16.03 -26.46 -7.80
CA ALA A 546 15.48 -27.05 -9.04
C ALA A 546 13.97 -27.42 -8.95
N PHE A 547 13.20 -26.73 -8.10
CA PHE A 547 12.13 -27.38 -7.34
C PHE A 547 10.75 -26.69 -7.33
N GLY A 548 10.55 -25.66 -8.14
CA GLY A 548 9.23 -25.12 -8.47
C GLY A 548 9.39 -23.75 -9.11
N PHE A 549 8.79 -23.56 -10.29
CA PHE A 549 8.98 -22.35 -11.10
C PHE A 549 7.67 -21.92 -11.78
N GLY A 550 7.53 -20.61 -12.03
CA GLY A 550 6.46 -20.07 -12.85
C GLY A 550 5.22 -19.62 -12.05
N GLY A 551 4.03 -19.69 -12.66
CA GLY A 551 2.80 -19.18 -12.04
C GLY A 551 2.41 -19.94 -10.77
N ILE A 552 2.09 -21.24 -10.90
CA ILE A 552 1.63 -22.08 -9.79
C ILE A 552 2.47 -23.37 -9.70
N ALA A 553 3.06 -23.65 -8.54
CA ALA A 553 3.81 -24.88 -8.25
C ALA A 553 3.16 -25.68 -7.10
N LEU A 554 2.84 -26.96 -7.34
CA LEU A 554 2.28 -27.88 -6.34
C LEU A 554 3.24 -29.02 -6.05
N ARG A 555 3.24 -29.50 -4.80
CA ARG A 555 4.04 -30.65 -4.37
C ARG A 555 3.28 -31.65 -3.49
N PHE A 556 3.61 -32.92 -3.72
CA PHE A 556 3.25 -34.09 -2.91
C PHE A 556 1.75 -34.40 -2.81
N SER A 557 0.97 -33.60 -2.07
CA SER A 557 -0.44 -33.87 -1.75
C SER A 557 -1.32 -32.61 -1.65
N ALA A 558 -0.74 -31.41 -1.80
CA ALA A 558 -1.46 -30.14 -1.74
C ALA A 558 -2.56 -30.03 -2.82
N THR A 559 -3.61 -29.27 -2.53
CA THR A 559 -4.72 -28.98 -3.46
C THR A 559 -4.72 -27.49 -3.81
N VAL A 560 -4.85 -27.16 -5.09
CA VAL A 560 -5.10 -25.78 -5.55
C VAL A 560 -6.33 -25.78 -6.45
N THR A 561 -7.30 -24.92 -6.12
CA THR A 561 -8.49 -24.65 -6.95
C THR A 561 -8.37 -23.24 -7.52
N GLY A 562 -8.75 -23.04 -8.79
CA GLY A 562 -8.76 -21.74 -9.43
C GLY A 562 -10.05 -21.48 -10.20
N HIS A 563 -10.57 -20.26 -10.12
CA HIS A 563 -11.71 -19.78 -10.88
C HIS A 563 -11.38 -18.41 -11.48
N ASP A 564 -11.67 -18.17 -12.76
CA ASP A 564 -11.45 -16.83 -13.39
C ASP A 564 -10.01 -16.32 -13.20
N LEU A 565 -9.01 -17.20 -13.35
CA LEU A 565 -7.59 -16.85 -13.20
C LEU A 565 -6.95 -16.48 -14.54
N THR A 566 -6.03 -15.52 -14.53
CA THR A 566 -5.19 -15.19 -15.69
C THR A 566 -3.73 -15.50 -15.37
N ILE A 567 -3.17 -16.56 -15.96
CA ILE A 567 -1.83 -17.08 -15.68
C ILE A 567 -0.94 -16.90 -16.93
N THR A 568 -0.32 -15.72 -17.07
CA THR A 568 0.32 -15.31 -18.34
C THR A 568 1.78 -14.86 -18.23
N GLY A 569 2.60 -15.17 -19.24
CA GLY A 569 3.97 -14.67 -19.39
C GLY A 569 4.99 -15.15 -18.34
N ASN A 570 4.64 -16.12 -17.50
CA ASN A 570 5.54 -16.72 -16.52
C ASN A 570 6.58 -17.63 -17.22
N ALA A 571 7.59 -18.09 -16.49
CA ALA A 571 8.49 -19.16 -16.98
C ALA A 571 7.78 -20.51 -17.22
N GLY A 572 6.56 -20.68 -16.72
CA GLY A 572 5.65 -21.80 -16.97
C GLY A 572 4.33 -21.52 -16.25
N GLY A 573 3.20 -21.91 -16.80
CA GLY A 573 1.90 -21.59 -16.17
C GLY A 573 1.70 -22.34 -14.86
N ALA A 574 1.77 -23.68 -14.91
CA ALA A 574 1.67 -24.55 -13.73
C ALA A 574 2.67 -25.73 -13.73
N MET A 575 3.10 -26.14 -12.53
CA MET A 575 3.97 -27.30 -12.30
C MET A 575 3.44 -28.17 -11.15
N VAL A 576 2.80 -29.29 -11.46
CA VAL A 576 2.09 -30.16 -10.51
C VAL A 576 2.93 -31.40 -10.16
N GLN A 577 3.84 -31.28 -9.20
CA GLN A 577 4.74 -32.37 -8.74
C GLN A 577 4.07 -33.21 -7.63
N GLY A 578 2.89 -33.75 -7.93
CA GLY A 578 1.98 -34.33 -6.95
C GLY A 578 0.95 -33.32 -6.43
N GLY A 579 -0.07 -33.83 -5.75
CA GLY A 579 -1.26 -33.04 -5.41
C GLY A 579 -2.24 -32.90 -6.58
N SER A 580 -3.19 -31.98 -6.47
CA SER A 580 -4.25 -31.77 -7.47
C SER A 580 -4.46 -30.30 -7.77
N LEU A 581 -4.43 -29.93 -9.06
CA LEU A 581 -4.76 -28.60 -9.57
C LEU A 581 -6.08 -28.67 -10.34
N SER A 582 -7.11 -27.94 -9.91
CA SER A 582 -8.38 -27.81 -10.64
C SER A 582 -8.60 -26.34 -11.03
N LEU A 583 -8.78 -26.07 -12.32
CA LEU A 583 -9.02 -24.73 -12.87
C LEU A 583 -10.36 -24.69 -13.60
N THR A 584 -11.12 -23.62 -13.36
CA THR A 584 -12.42 -23.33 -13.97
C THR A 584 -12.42 -21.93 -14.58
N ASP A 585 -12.98 -21.77 -15.78
CA ASP A 585 -13.15 -20.47 -16.46
C ASP A 585 -11.86 -19.61 -16.49
N SER A 586 -10.68 -20.23 -16.63
CA SER A 586 -9.36 -19.60 -16.46
C SER A 586 -8.54 -19.56 -17.76
N ILE A 587 -7.42 -18.83 -17.78
CA ILE A 587 -6.52 -18.67 -18.93
C ILE A 587 -5.07 -18.98 -18.50
N ILE A 588 -4.35 -19.76 -19.32
CA ILE A 588 -2.91 -20.01 -19.20
C ILE A 588 -2.22 -19.68 -20.54
N SER A 589 -1.69 -18.46 -20.67
CA SER A 589 -1.16 -17.95 -21.96
C SER A 589 0.32 -17.54 -21.94
N ASP A 590 0.93 -17.46 -23.11
CA ASP A 590 2.20 -16.75 -23.38
C ASP A 590 3.43 -17.15 -22.54
N ASN A 591 3.38 -18.26 -21.78
CA ASN A 591 4.46 -18.62 -20.86
C ASN A 591 5.75 -18.94 -21.63
N VAL A 592 6.88 -18.40 -21.18
CA VAL A 592 8.12 -18.26 -21.95
C VAL A 592 9.21 -19.27 -21.56
N ARG A 593 10.09 -19.61 -22.52
CA ARG A 593 11.30 -20.40 -22.24
C ARG A 593 12.37 -19.49 -21.63
N THR A 594 13.06 -19.94 -20.59
CA THR A 594 14.17 -19.20 -19.94
C THR A 594 15.45 -20.02 -19.91
N ASP A 595 16.58 -19.39 -19.55
CA ASP A 595 17.89 -20.05 -19.43
C ASP A 595 17.94 -21.15 -18.33
N LEU A 596 16.89 -21.29 -17.50
CA LEU A 596 16.74 -22.38 -16.53
C LEU A 596 16.76 -23.77 -17.20
N ASP A 597 16.24 -23.89 -18.43
CA ASP A 597 16.27 -25.14 -19.21
C ASP A 597 17.71 -25.63 -19.45
N ASP A 598 18.64 -24.71 -19.77
CA ASP A 598 20.05 -24.99 -19.98
C ASP A 598 20.82 -25.18 -18.65
N LEU A 599 20.39 -24.50 -17.57
CA LEU A 599 20.97 -24.63 -16.23
C LEU A 599 20.74 -26.02 -15.62
N PHE A 600 19.52 -26.56 -15.73
CA PHE A 600 19.17 -27.89 -15.22
C PHE A 600 19.37 -29.00 -16.27
N GLY A 601 19.48 -28.65 -17.55
CA GLY A 601 19.65 -29.60 -18.66
C GLY A 601 18.37 -30.39 -18.98
N VAL A 602 17.21 -29.89 -18.56
CA VAL A 602 15.88 -30.47 -18.78
C VAL A 602 14.91 -29.37 -19.19
N PRO A 603 14.05 -29.58 -20.20
CA PRO A 603 13.07 -28.58 -20.62
C PRO A 603 11.93 -28.51 -19.60
N ILE A 604 11.89 -27.44 -18.80
CA ILE A 604 10.88 -27.21 -17.76
C ILE A 604 10.15 -25.86 -17.93
N THR A 605 10.66 -24.96 -18.78
CA THR A 605 10.10 -23.62 -18.99
C THR A 605 9.39 -23.46 -20.33
N GLY A 606 8.40 -22.58 -20.39
CA GLY A 606 7.58 -22.26 -21.56
C GLY A 606 6.38 -23.19 -21.80
N TYR A 607 6.05 -24.07 -20.85
CA TYR A 607 4.84 -24.90 -20.90
C TYR A 607 3.65 -24.18 -20.28
N GLY A 608 2.43 -24.48 -20.75
CA GLY A 608 1.21 -24.08 -20.07
C GLY A 608 1.08 -24.81 -18.73
N ALA A 609 1.08 -26.14 -18.72
CA ALA A 609 1.22 -26.94 -17.51
C ALA A 609 2.11 -28.19 -17.68
N ILE A 610 2.93 -28.47 -16.66
CA ILE A 610 3.64 -29.74 -16.47
C ILE A 610 2.99 -30.47 -15.30
N VAL A 611 2.61 -31.75 -15.48
CA VAL A 611 1.92 -32.55 -14.47
C VAL A 611 2.68 -33.88 -14.28
N GLY A 612 3.04 -34.16 -13.03
CA GLY A 612 3.72 -35.38 -12.63
C GLY A 612 5.23 -35.26 -12.42
N PRO A 613 5.94 -36.41 -12.35
CA PRO A 613 7.29 -36.49 -11.80
C PRO A 613 8.39 -35.92 -12.70
N THR A 614 9.00 -34.80 -12.29
CA THR A 614 10.34 -34.38 -12.73
C THR A 614 11.41 -34.77 -11.69
N GLY A 615 11.47 -36.06 -11.34
CA GLY A 615 12.52 -36.62 -10.45
C GLY A 615 12.10 -37.09 -9.05
N SER A 616 10.80 -37.21 -8.76
CA SER A 616 10.27 -37.75 -7.49
C SER A 616 9.03 -38.61 -7.72
N ASP A 617 8.81 -39.69 -6.96
CA ASP A 617 7.80 -40.74 -7.24
C ASP A 617 6.31 -40.35 -7.05
N TRP A 618 5.93 -39.07 -7.13
CA TRP A 618 4.58 -38.57 -6.79
C TRP A 618 3.75 -38.25 -8.04
N PRO A 619 2.61 -38.94 -8.27
CA PRO A 619 1.68 -38.60 -9.34
C PRO A 619 0.87 -37.36 -8.97
N GLY A 620 0.61 -36.49 -9.94
CA GLY A 620 -0.29 -35.34 -9.79
C GLY A 620 -1.58 -35.54 -10.58
N ASP A 621 -2.60 -34.77 -10.23
CA ASP A 621 -3.86 -34.71 -10.98
C ASP A 621 -4.08 -33.28 -11.50
N ILE A 622 -4.54 -33.14 -12.75
CA ILE A 622 -5.00 -31.85 -13.30
C ILE A 622 -6.44 -31.96 -13.80
N GLU A 623 -7.24 -30.95 -13.48
CA GLU A 623 -8.58 -30.74 -14.00
C GLU A 623 -8.67 -29.34 -14.60
N LEU A 624 -9.12 -29.25 -15.85
CA LEU A 624 -9.35 -28.01 -16.58
C LEU A 624 -10.79 -28.02 -17.08
N VAL A 625 -11.57 -27.03 -16.65
CA VAL A 625 -12.98 -26.85 -17.00
C VAL A 625 -13.14 -25.47 -17.63
N ARG A 626 -13.64 -25.40 -18.88
CA ARG A 626 -13.80 -24.13 -19.62
C ARG A 626 -12.56 -23.22 -19.57
N THR A 627 -11.37 -23.82 -19.59
CA THR A 627 -10.09 -23.13 -19.41
C THR A 627 -9.34 -23.04 -20.75
N GLU A 628 -8.71 -21.90 -21.02
CA GLU A 628 -7.84 -21.70 -22.18
C GLU A 628 -6.37 -21.98 -21.83
N VAL A 629 -5.64 -22.69 -22.69
CA VAL A 629 -4.19 -22.93 -22.58
C VAL A 629 -3.55 -22.67 -23.94
N SER A 630 -3.10 -21.44 -24.17
CA SER A 630 -2.75 -20.94 -25.50
C SER A 630 -1.41 -20.22 -25.57
N THR A 631 -0.90 -20.01 -26.79
CA THR A 631 0.32 -19.23 -27.14
C THR A 631 1.64 -19.57 -26.41
N ASN A 632 1.65 -20.54 -25.49
CA ASN A 632 2.79 -20.91 -24.66
C ASN A 632 3.98 -21.33 -25.54
N ALA A 633 5.21 -21.04 -25.12
CA ALA A 633 6.40 -21.24 -25.93
C ALA A 633 6.81 -22.71 -26.17
N ARG A 634 6.15 -23.69 -25.53
CA ARG A 634 6.29 -25.15 -25.70
C ARG A 634 4.89 -25.77 -25.81
N SER A 635 4.69 -27.01 -25.34
CA SER A 635 3.38 -27.65 -25.35
C SER A 635 2.40 -26.95 -24.40
N GLY A 636 1.11 -27.01 -24.72
CA GLY A 636 0.06 -26.52 -23.82
C GLY A 636 0.06 -27.31 -22.51
N LEU A 637 -0.20 -28.62 -22.58
CA LEU A 637 -0.13 -29.54 -21.45
C LEU A 637 0.93 -30.62 -21.65
N ARG A 638 1.63 -30.98 -20.57
CA ARG A 638 2.51 -32.15 -20.52
C ARG A 638 2.24 -32.99 -19.27
N ILE A 639 1.58 -34.13 -19.44
CA ILE A 639 1.01 -34.95 -18.36
C ILE A 639 1.70 -36.32 -18.34
N SER A 640 2.47 -36.60 -17.29
CA SER A 640 3.19 -37.88 -17.15
C SER A 640 2.24 -39.09 -17.09
N THR A 641 2.69 -40.26 -17.54
CA THR A 641 1.92 -41.51 -17.59
C THR A 641 1.23 -41.90 -16.29
N VAL A 642 1.83 -41.55 -15.15
CA VAL A 642 1.33 -41.88 -13.81
C VAL A 642 0.36 -40.84 -13.24
N SER A 643 0.12 -39.73 -13.96
CA SER A 643 -0.63 -38.55 -13.52
C SER A 643 -1.93 -38.38 -14.31
N SER A 644 -3.05 -38.05 -13.66
CA SER A 644 -4.34 -37.97 -14.37
C SER A 644 -4.60 -36.57 -14.95
N GLY A 645 -5.41 -36.52 -16.01
CA GLY A 645 -5.82 -35.28 -16.65
C GLY A 645 -7.27 -35.29 -17.09
N LEU A 646 -8.06 -34.35 -16.59
CA LEU A 646 -9.39 -34.02 -17.11
C LEU A 646 -9.31 -32.69 -17.86
N VAL A 647 -9.70 -32.70 -19.13
CA VAL A 647 -9.80 -31.50 -19.99
C VAL A 647 -11.23 -31.46 -20.52
N LEU A 648 -12.08 -30.70 -19.82
CA LEU A 648 -13.53 -30.60 -20.04
C LEU A 648 -13.91 -29.22 -20.60
N SER A 649 -14.56 -29.19 -21.76
CA SER A 649 -15.02 -27.96 -22.42
C SER A 649 -13.94 -26.88 -22.58
N SER A 650 -12.67 -27.28 -22.70
CA SER A 650 -11.47 -26.43 -22.57
C SER A 650 -10.65 -26.37 -23.85
N THR A 651 -10.00 -25.23 -24.11
CA THR A 651 -9.30 -24.92 -25.38
C THR A 651 -7.79 -24.94 -25.17
N ILE A 652 -7.06 -25.73 -25.98
CA ILE A 652 -5.60 -25.86 -25.91
C ILE A 652 -5.02 -25.57 -27.29
N ALA A 653 -4.69 -24.31 -27.58
CA ALA A 653 -4.50 -23.86 -28.96
C ALA A 653 -3.30 -22.93 -29.22
N GLY A 654 -2.67 -23.08 -30.38
CA GLY A 654 -1.60 -22.19 -30.86
C GLY A 654 -0.29 -22.24 -30.06
N ASN A 655 -0.09 -23.28 -29.24
CA ASN A 655 1.11 -23.45 -28.42
C ASN A 655 2.32 -23.87 -29.29
N GLY A 656 3.53 -23.46 -28.90
CA GLY A 656 4.80 -23.70 -29.61
C GLY A 656 5.38 -25.12 -29.50
N GLY A 657 4.54 -26.11 -29.20
CA GLY A 657 4.85 -27.54 -29.07
C GLY A 657 3.62 -28.37 -29.44
N PHE A 658 3.38 -29.47 -28.73
CA PHE A 658 2.13 -30.23 -28.85
C PHE A 658 0.99 -29.57 -28.06
N GLY A 659 -0.27 -29.85 -28.39
CA GLY A 659 -1.41 -29.45 -27.55
C GLY A 659 -1.37 -30.17 -26.20
N ILE A 660 -1.50 -31.50 -26.22
CA ILE A 660 -1.29 -32.36 -25.04
C ILE A 660 -0.20 -33.39 -25.36
N SER A 661 0.77 -33.53 -24.47
CA SER A 661 1.82 -34.56 -24.54
C SER A 661 1.82 -35.41 -23.29
N THR A 662 1.94 -36.74 -23.43
CA THR A 662 2.20 -37.65 -22.30
C THR A 662 3.57 -38.32 -22.32
N GLU A 663 4.48 -37.84 -23.18
CA GLU A 663 5.87 -38.30 -23.20
C GLU A 663 6.65 -37.79 -21.98
N ALA A 664 7.41 -38.68 -21.34
CA ALA A 664 8.13 -38.40 -20.10
C ALA A 664 9.21 -37.31 -20.22
N ILE A 665 9.42 -36.55 -19.13
CA ILE A 665 10.53 -35.59 -18.99
C ILE A 665 11.70 -36.29 -18.28
N GLY A 666 12.58 -36.94 -19.05
CA GLY A 666 13.80 -37.59 -18.54
C GLY A 666 13.77 -39.12 -18.60
N ASP A 667 14.46 -39.78 -17.66
CA ASP A 667 14.52 -41.25 -17.57
C ASP A 667 13.18 -41.83 -17.09
N GLU A 668 12.76 -42.96 -17.67
CA GLU A 668 11.52 -43.66 -17.33
C GLU A 668 11.55 -44.28 -15.91
N PHE A 669 10.49 -44.04 -15.13
CA PHE A 669 10.21 -44.72 -13.87
C PHE A 669 9.22 -45.88 -14.14
N GLY A 670 9.58 -47.11 -13.77
CA GLY A 670 8.89 -48.32 -14.28
C GLY A 670 7.73 -48.87 -13.45
N ASP A 671 6.94 -49.78 -14.05
CA ASP A 671 5.89 -50.63 -13.47
C ASP A 671 4.88 -49.94 -12.50
N ILE A 672 4.57 -48.66 -12.70
CA ILE A 672 3.44 -47.97 -12.04
C ILE A 672 2.23 -48.02 -13.00
N PRO A 673 1.00 -48.35 -12.54
CA PRO A 673 -0.17 -48.32 -13.40
C PRO A 673 -0.44 -46.89 -13.89
N ALA A 674 -0.65 -46.74 -15.20
CA ALA A 674 -0.96 -45.45 -15.79
C ALA A 674 -2.29 -44.87 -15.31
N ALA A 675 -2.36 -43.55 -15.31
CA ALA A 675 -3.54 -42.76 -14.98
C ALA A 675 -4.32 -42.37 -16.25
N PRO A 676 -5.63 -42.05 -16.13
CA PRO A 676 -6.45 -41.70 -17.28
C PRO A 676 -6.26 -40.24 -17.72
N LEU A 677 -6.26 -40.02 -19.03
CA LEU A 677 -6.50 -38.73 -19.67
C LEU A 677 -7.90 -38.74 -20.30
N LEU A 678 -8.76 -37.77 -19.94
CA LEU A 678 -10.06 -37.56 -20.57
C LEU A 678 -10.11 -36.18 -21.23
N LEU A 679 -10.22 -36.19 -22.56
CA LEU A 679 -10.52 -35.03 -23.39
C LEU A 679 -12.03 -35.07 -23.73
N ALA A 680 -12.81 -34.16 -23.16
CA ALA A 680 -14.27 -34.19 -23.19
C ALA A 680 -14.86 -32.84 -23.61
N GLY A 681 -15.56 -32.79 -24.76
CA GLY A 681 -16.12 -31.53 -25.28
C GLY A 681 -15.06 -30.47 -25.56
N SER A 682 -13.81 -30.85 -25.84
CA SER A 682 -12.65 -29.93 -25.76
C SER A 682 -11.95 -29.74 -27.10
N THR A 683 -11.23 -28.64 -27.26
CA THR A 683 -10.60 -28.24 -28.53
C THR A 683 -9.08 -28.20 -28.39
N VAL A 684 -8.37 -28.94 -29.24
CA VAL A 684 -6.89 -28.97 -29.27
C VAL A 684 -6.46 -28.67 -30.71
N ALA A 685 -5.96 -27.44 -30.99
CA ALA A 685 -5.80 -26.92 -32.36
C ALA A 685 -4.55 -26.04 -32.55
N ASP A 686 -4.10 -25.82 -33.80
CA ASP A 686 -2.99 -24.90 -34.16
C ASP A 686 -1.62 -25.13 -33.48
N ASN A 687 -1.47 -26.15 -32.63
CA ASN A 687 -0.24 -26.38 -31.86
C ASN A 687 0.89 -26.85 -32.79
N ALA A 688 2.07 -26.24 -32.65
CA ALA A 688 3.12 -26.23 -33.68
C ALA A 688 3.79 -27.58 -33.98
N GLU A 689 3.77 -28.52 -33.04
CA GLU A 689 4.34 -29.88 -33.21
C GLU A 689 3.27 -30.96 -33.41
N GLY A 690 2.01 -30.71 -33.00
CA GLY A 690 0.88 -31.60 -33.21
C GLY A 690 -0.26 -31.44 -32.20
N GLY A 691 -1.39 -32.10 -32.42
CA GLY A 691 -2.54 -32.05 -31.51
C GLY A 691 -2.29 -32.79 -30.20
N LEU A 692 -2.26 -34.13 -30.27
CA LEU A 692 -2.01 -35.02 -29.14
C LEU A 692 -0.75 -35.88 -29.40
N VAL A 693 0.05 -36.16 -28.36
CA VAL A 693 1.08 -37.22 -28.41
C VAL A 693 1.01 -38.10 -27.18
N LEU A 694 0.86 -39.42 -27.39
CA LEU A 694 0.60 -40.41 -26.33
C LEU A 694 1.71 -41.45 -26.22
N SER A 695 2.13 -41.78 -25.00
CA SER A 695 3.12 -42.84 -24.74
C SER A 695 2.50 -44.25 -24.62
N GLU A 696 3.32 -45.31 -24.75
CA GLU A 696 2.89 -46.73 -24.75
C GLU A 696 1.99 -47.12 -23.56
N ASP A 697 2.19 -46.53 -22.38
CA ASP A 697 1.41 -46.83 -21.17
C ASP A 697 0.15 -45.94 -21.00
N THR A 698 0.01 -44.82 -21.71
CA THR A 698 -1.07 -43.84 -21.46
C THR A 698 -2.45 -44.36 -21.87
N THR A 699 -3.41 -44.38 -20.94
CA THR A 699 -4.82 -44.59 -21.26
C THR A 699 -5.53 -43.26 -21.50
N ALA A 700 -5.98 -43.01 -22.74
CA ALA A 700 -6.66 -41.78 -23.12
C ALA A 700 -8.09 -42.06 -23.61
N THR A 701 -9.01 -41.14 -23.35
CA THR A 701 -10.36 -41.13 -23.96
C THR A 701 -10.62 -39.76 -24.54
N ALA A 702 -11.01 -39.70 -25.82
CA ALA A 702 -11.51 -38.50 -26.46
C ALA A 702 -13.01 -38.65 -26.70
N ILE A 703 -13.82 -37.64 -26.38
CA ILE A 703 -15.26 -37.65 -26.64
C ILE A 703 -15.74 -36.22 -26.94
N ALA A 704 -16.57 -36.06 -27.98
CA ALA A 704 -17.08 -34.76 -28.43
C ALA A 704 -16.01 -33.67 -28.64
N SER A 705 -14.78 -34.07 -28.97
CA SER A 705 -13.61 -33.19 -28.96
C SER A 705 -13.00 -32.99 -30.34
N ILE A 706 -12.40 -31.82 -30.56
CA ILE A 706 -11.74 -31.43 -31.80
C ILE A 706 -10.23 -31.56 -31.61
N VAL A 707 -9.56 -32.27 -32.51
CA VAL A 707 -8.09 -32.41 -32.57
C VAL A 707 -7.62 -31.96 -33.96
N HIS A 708 -7.10 -30.74 -34.05
CA HIS A 708 -6.58 -30.13 -35.26
C HIS A 708 -5.06 -29.91 -35.16
N SER A 709 -4.38 -30.04 -36.31
CA SER A 709 -2.94 -29.86 -36.44
C SER A 709 -2.60 -29.08 -37.73
N PRO A 710 -1.64 -28.14 -37.69
CA PRO A 710 -1.28 -27.33 -38.85
C PRO A 710 -0.57 -28.13 -39.96
N ASP A 711 -0.63 -27.60 -41.19
CA ASP A 711 -0.14 -28.23 -42.44
C ASP A 711 1.28 -28.84 -42.33
N GLY A 712 1.35 -30.15 -42.00
CA GLY A 712 2.58 -30.94 -41.97
C GLY A 712 2.93 -31.56 -40.62
N ALA A 713 2.25 -31.20 -39.54
CA ALA A 713 2.24 -31.92 -38.26
C ALA A 713 1.06 -32.93 -38.22
N PRO A 714 1.10 -33.97 -37.37
CA PRO A 714 0.00 -34.92 -37.21
C PRO A 714 -1.07 -34.41 -36.22
N ALA A 715 -2.32 -34.82 -36.41
CA ALA A 715 -3.36 -34.67 -35.38
C ALA A 715 -3.00 -35.44 -34.09
N CYS A 716 -2.54 -36.69 -34.24
CA CYS A 716 -2.06 -37.53 -33.13
C CYS A 716 -0.74 -38.25 -33.46
N GLU A 717 0.17 -38.32 -32.49
CA GLU A 717 1.43 -39.08 -32.57
C GLU A 717 1.61 -40.02 -31.36
N GLY A 718 2.56 -40.96 -31.45
CA GLY A 718 2.90 -41.91 -30.37
C GLY A 718 2.16 -43.26 -30.47
N ASP A 719 1.90 -43.90 -29.32
CA ASP A 719 1.11 -45.14 -29.25
C ASP A 719 -0.35 -44.84 -28.94
N LEU A 720 -1.19 -44.98 -29.97
CA LEU A 720 -2.62 -44.72 -29.91
C LEU A 720 -3.43 -45.99 -29.60
N SER A 721 -2.80 -47.13 -29.31
CA SER A 721 -3.50 -48.41 -29.06
C SER A 721 -4.35 -48.41 -27.77
N ASN A 722 -4.13 -47.42 -26.90
CA ASN A 722 -4.89 -47.14 -25.68
C ASN A 722 -5.74 -45.85 -25.78
N LEU A 723 -5.83 -45.21 -26.95
CA LEU A 723 -6.76 -44.10 -27.21
C LEU A 723 -8.17 -44.65 -27.49
N THR A 724 -9.12 -44.27 -26.65
CA THR A 724 -10.52 -44.67 -26.77
C THR A 724 -11.35 -43.56 -27.40
N ASP A 725 -11.96 -43.86 -28.56
CA ASP A 725 -12.99 -43.01 -29.15
C ASP A 725 -14.33 -43.19 -28.41
N GLY A 726 -14.76 -42.14 -27.71
CA GLY A 726 -16.08 -42.04 -27.08
C GLY A 726 -17.21 -41.57 -28.02
N GLY A 727 -16.87 -41.21 -29.27
CA GLY A 727 -17.79 -40.69 -30.28
C GLY A 727 -17.86 -39.16 -30.34
N PHE A 728 -18.50 -38.66 -31.41
CA PHE A 728 -18.68 -37.24 -31.74
C PHE A 728 -17.39 -36.43 -31.98
N ASN A 729 -16.21 -37.07 -31.96
CA ASN A 729 -14.92 -36.42 -32.17
C ASN A 729 -14.71 -35.93 -33.62
N VAL A 730 -13.73 -35.05 -33.79
CA VAL A 730 -13.27 -34.54 -35.10
C VAL A 730 -11.74 -34.49 -35.09
N ALA A 731 -11.08 -35.24 -35.97
CA ALA A 731 -9.64 -35.13 -36.22
C ALA A 731 -9.38 -34.40 -37.56
N SER A 732 -8.27 -33.67 -37.68
CA SER A 732 -7.89 -33.01 -38.94
C SER A 732 -7.33 -33.96 -40.01
N ASP A 733 -6.91 -35.16 -39.61
CA ASP A 733 -6.37 -36.20 -40.48
C ASP A 733 -6.63 -37.60 -39.87
N ASP A 734 -6.28 -38.65 -40.62
CA ASP A 734 -6.53 -40.05 -40.24
C ASP A 734 -5.63 -40.57 -39.09
N THR A 735 -4.70 -39.78 -38.51
CA THR A 735 -3.70 -40.30 -37.56
C THR A 735 -4.29 -40.73 -36.22
N CYS A 736 -5.34 -40.08 -35.73
CA CYS A 736 -5.90 -40.34 -34.40
C CYS A 736 -6.72 -41.63 -34.26
N GLU A 737 -7.06 -42.32 -35.36
CA GLU A 737 -8.09 -43.39 -35.42
C GLU A 737 -9.46 -43.05 -34.79
N LEU A 738 -9.76 -41.75 -34.57
CA LEU A 738 -11.06 -41.26 -34.09
C LEU A 738 -12.08 -41.21 -35.25
N ASP A 739 -13.21 -41.90 -35.13
CA ASP A 739 -14.25 -41.98 -36.16
C ASP A 739 -15.12 -40.70 -36.12
N ALA A 740 -14.98 -39.85 -37.15
CA ALA A 740 -15.82 -38.66 -37.30
C ALA A 740 -17.31 -39.06 -37.49
N ASP A 741 -18.16 -38.81 -36.48
CA ASP A 741 -19.57 -39.24 -36.49
C ASP A 741 -20.46 -38.36 -37.39
N THR A 742 -20.30 -38.58 -38.70
CA THR A 742 -21.11 -38.00 -39.78
C THR A 742 -22.60 -38.38 -39.77
N SER A 743 -23.12 -39.03 -38.71
CA SER A 743 -24.56 -39.26 -38.54
C SER A 743 -25.32 -38.03 -38.02
N VAL A 744 -24.61 -37.02 -37.49
CA VAL A 744 -25.19 -35.81 -36.91
C VAL A 744 -25.45 -34.72 -37.97
N VAL A 745 -26.32 -33.76 -37.64
CA VAL A 745 -26.92 -32.80 -38.58
C VAL A 745 -26.04 -31.56 -38.71
N ALA A 746 -25.66 -31.21 -39.95
CA ALA A 746 -25.02 -29.93 -40.26
C ALA A 746 -25.93 -28.75 -39.87
N ASP A 747 -25.35 -27.77 -39.18
CA ASP A 747 -26.08 -26.61 -38.65
C ASP A 747 -26.71 -25.77 -39.79
N PRO A 748 -28.02 -25.40 -39.70
CA PRO A 748 -28.65 -24.44 -40.61
C PRO A 748 -28.29 -22.96 -40.38
N LEU A 749 -27.55 -22.61 -39.32
CA LEU A 749 -27.09 -21.25 -39.02
C LEU A 749 -25.65 -20.97 -39.46
N LEU A 750 -24.78 -21.98 -39.45
CA LEU A 750 -23.37 -21.86 -39.85
C LEU A 750 -23.16 -22.22 -41.32
N GLU A 751 -22.28 -21.49 -42.01
CA GLU A 751 -21.67 -21.99 -43.25
C GLU A 751 -20.69 -23.15 -42.94
N PRO A 752 -20.26 -23.97 -43.92
CA PRO A 752 -19.38 -25.10 -43.67
C PRO A 752 -18.05 -24.67 -43.05
N LEU A 753 -17.93 -24.85 -41.73
CA LEU A 753 -16.80 -24.40 -40.92
C LEU A 753 -16.65 -22.87 -40.91
N GLY A 754 -17.79 -22.17 -40.80
CA GLY A 754 -17.85 -20.75 -40.47
C GLY A 754 -17.70 -20.51 -38.96
N ASP A 755 -17.28 -19.29 -38.63
CA ASP A 755 -17.29 -18.72 -37.29
C ASP A 755 -18.68 -18.88 -36.61
N ASN A 756 -18.67 -19.31 -35.35
CA ASN A 756 -19.85 -19.57 -34.53
C ASN A 756 -20.30 -18.36 -33.68
N GLY A 757 -19.62 -17.21 -33.83
CA GLY A 757 -19.82 -16.00 -33.03
C GLY A 757 -19.22 -16.13 -31.64
N GLY A 758 -18.03 -16.75 -31.53
CA GLY A 758 -17.31 -17.00 -30.28
C GLY A 758 -15.91 -16.37 -30.29
N PRO A 759 -15.43 -15.78 -29.18
CA PRO A 759 -14.23 -14.93 -29.18
C PRO A 759 -12.86 -15.61 -29.40
N SER A 760 -12.78 -16.92 -29.72
CA SER A 760 -11.49 -17.63 -29.85
C SER A 760 -11.30 -18.35 -31.20
N ARG A 761 -10.04 -18.45 -31.63
CA ARG A 761 -9.65 -18.80 -33.00
C ARG A 761 -9.62 -20.32 -33.22
N THR A 762 -10.71 -20.89 -33.74
CA THR A 762 -10.67 -22.27 -34.26
C THR A 762 -10.16 -22.29 -35.71
N VAL A 763 -8.89 -22.69 -35.95
CA VAL A 763 -8.51 -23.12 -37.31
C VAL A 763 -9.10 -24.49 -37.59
N LEU A 764 -9.91 -24.52 -38.64
CA LEU A 764 -10.71 -25.68 -39.00
C LEU A 764 -10.07 -26.44 -40.18
N PRO A 765 -10.09 -27.78 -40.18
CA PRO A 765 -9.53 -28.57 -41.28
C PRO A 765 -10.22 -28.22 -42.61
N GLY A 766 -9.41 -27.90 -43.62
CA GLY A 766 -9.83 -27.01 -44.71
C GLY A 766 -11.02 -27.49 -45.57
N SER A 767 -12.00 -26.59 -45.75
CA SER A 767 -13.11 -26.47 -46.74
C SER A 767 -13.92 -27.69 -47.24
N THR A 768 -13.54 -28.93 -46.90
CA THR A 768 -14.24 -30.16 -47.24
C THR A 768 -14.58 -31.02 -46.02
N SER A 769 -14.11 -30.66 -44.83
CA SER A 769 -14.43 -31.39 -43.60
C SER A 769 -15.88 -31.12 -43.13
N PRO A 770 -16.65 -32.16 -42.79
CA PRO A 770 -17.99 -32.02 -42.20
C PRO A 770 -17.89 -32.06 -40.66
N ALA A 771 -17.85 -30.90 -40.00
CA ALA A 771 -17.60 -30.86 -38.55
C ALA A 771 -18.28 -29.68 -37.82
N VAL A 772 -19.52 -29.90 -37.37
CA VAL A 772 -19.91 -29.69 -35.95
C VAL A 772 -20.79 -30.87 -35.59
N ASN A 773 -20.32 -31.76 -34.71
CA ASN A 773 -21.02 -33.00 -34.35
C ASN A 773 -21.86 -32.77 -33.08
N LEU A 774 -23.07 -32.23 -33.23
CA LEU A 774 -23.96 -31.92 -32.10
C LEU A 774 -24.06 -33.07 -31.07
N VAL A 775 -23.58 -32.84 -29.85
CA VAL A 775 -23.57 -33.77 -28.71
C VAL A 775 -25.00 -33.93 -28.17
N PRO A 776 -25.59 -35.14 -28.18
CA PRO A 776 -26.94 -35.34 -27.67
C PRO A 776 -27.08 -35.02 -26.17
N THR A 777 -28.21 -34.44 -25.76
CA THR A 777 -28.51 -34.20 -24.34
C THR A 777 -28.56 -35.50 -23.54
N GLY A 778 -27.87 -35.55 -22.40
CA GLY A 778 -27.70 -36.78 -21.61
C GLY A 778 -26.61 -37.72 -22.13
N SER A 779 -25.77 -37.29 -23.07
CA SER A 779 -24.48 -37.94 -23.35
C SER A 779 -23.53 -37.78 -22.16
N THR A 780 -22.77 -38.83 -21.85
CA THR A 780 -21.93 -38.88 -20.64
C THR A 780 -20.58 -39.55 -20.89
N ALA A 781 -19.52 -39.00 -20.29
CA ALA A 781 -18.18 -39.60 -20.27
C ALA A 781 -17.89 -40.27 -18.92
N PRO A 782 -17.23 -41.44 -18.88
CA PRO A 782 -16.72 -42.01 -17.63
C PRO A 782 -15.43 -41.27 -17.21
N TRP A 783 -15.33 -40.87 -15.94
CA TRP A 783 -14.13 -40.26 -15.37
C TRP A 783 -13.86 -40.86 -14.00
N SER A 784 -12.73 -41.57 -13.83
CA SER A 784 -12.44 -42.33 -12.60
C SER A 784 -13.60 -43.28 -12.23
N GLU A 785 -14.14 -43.24 -11.00
CA GLU A 785 -15.38 -43.93 -10.61
C GLU A 785 -16.67 -43.14 -10.91
N GLU A 786 -16.57 -41.93 -11.47
CA GLU A 786 -17.67 -41.01 -11.72
C GLU A 786 -18.11 -40.95 -13.21
N THR A 787 -19.05 -40.06 -13.53
CA THR A 787 -19.66 -39.94 -14.86
C THR A 787 -20.10 -38.51 -15.12
N ILE A 788 -19.41 -37.83 -16.04
CA ILE A 788 -19.60 -36.43 -16.40
C ILE A 788 -20.71 -36.31 -17.45
N GLU A 789 -21.68 -35.41 -17.28
CA GLU A 789 -22.66 -35.07 -18.32
C GLU A 789 -22.07 -34.04 -19.28
N LEU A 790 -21.96 -34.40 -20.57
CA LEU A 790 -21.34 -33.56 -21.61
C LEU A 790 -22.29 -32.50 -22.18
N CYS A 791 -23.54 -32.47 -21.71
CA CYS A 791 -24.58 -31.59 -22.24
C CYS A 791 -25.63 -31.24 -21.17
N PRO A 792 -25.24 -30.61 -20.04
CA PRO A 792 -26.10 -30.40 -18.88
C PRO A 792 -27.09 -29.24 -19.05
N GLY A 793 -28.27 -29.34 -18.42
CA GLY A 793 -29.21 -28.22 -18.29
C GLY A 793 -30.00 -27.87 -19.56
N GLY A 794 -29.88 -26.61 -20.01
CA GLY A 794 -30.58 -26.05 -21.17
C GLY A 794 -29.75 -25.08 -22.03
N VAL A 795 -28.49 -24.89 -21.65
CA VAL A 795 -27.46 -24.12 -22.37
C VAL A 795 -26.55 -25.05 -23.17
N ASP A 796 -25.77 -24.45 -24.06
CA ASP A 796 -24.72 -25.10 -24.84
C ASP A 796 -23.48 -25.45 -23.98
N GLN A 797 -22.45 -26.09 -24.55
CA GLN A 797 -21.19 -26.34 -23.81
C GLN A 797 -20.51 -25.03 -23.35
N ARG A 798 -20.74 -23.92 -24.09
CA ARG A 798 -20.37 -22.53 -23.76
C ARG A 798 -20.91 -21.97 -22.44
N GLY A 799 -21.87 -22.63 -21.77
CA GLY A 799 -22.38 -22.20 -20.47
C GLY A 799 -23.44 -21.09 -20.54
N ASP A 800 -23.59 -20.33 -19.45
CA ASP A 800 -24.65 -19.32 -19.33
C ASP A 800 -24.48 -18.18 -20.35
N GLY A 801 -25.63 -17.67 -20.84
CA GLY A 801 -25.68 -16.76 -22.00
C GLY A 801 -25.94 -17.47 -23.33
N TYR A 802 -25.41 -18.68 -23.52
CA TYR A 802 -25.45 -19.41 -24.79
C TYR A 802 -26.55 -20.50 -24.81
N PRO A 803 -27.76 -20.23 -25.34
CA PRO A 803 -28.82 -21.24 -25.43
C PRO A 803 -28.48 -22.31 -26.49
N ARG A 804 -28.88 -23.55 -26.23
CA ARG A 804 -28.66 -24.66 -27.19
C ARG A 804 -29.21 -24.37 -28.57
N LEU A 805 -28.37 -24.56 -29.59
CA LEU A 805 -28.73 -24.47 -31.00
C LEU A 805 -29.88 -25.43 -31.35
N VAL A 806 -29.91 -26.62 -30.72
CA VAL A 806 -31.00 -27.60 -30.85
C VAL A 806 -31.47 -28.04 -29.46
N ALA A 807 -32.77 -28.01 -29.18
CA ALA A 807 -33.32 -28.32 -27.85
C ALA A 807 -33.07 -29.74 -27.29
N SER A 808 -32.31 -30.59 -28.00
CA SER A 808 -31.87 -31.92 -27.59
C SER A 808 -30.38 -32.20 -27.88
N ALA A 809 -29.58 -31.17 -28.16
CA ALA A 809 -28.12 -31.29 -28.32
C ALA A 809 -27.40 -29.96 -28.03
N CYS A 810 -26.09 -30.03 -27.81
CA CYS A 810 -25.15 -28.92 -27.71
C CYS A 810 -24.03 -29.14 -28.75
N ASP A 811 -23.11 -28.20 -28.91
CA ASP A 811 -21.98 -28.35 -29.84
C ASP A 811 -20.93 -29.35 -29.30
N ALA A 812 -20.02 -29.80 -30.18
CA ALA A 812 -18.86 -30.62 -29.83
C ALA A 812 -17.59 -29.79 -30.00
N GLY A 813 -17.09 -29.25 -28.89
CA GLY A 813 -15.96 -28.33 -28.86
C GLY A 813 -16.02 -27.42 -27.64
N ALA A 814 -14.87 -26.87 -27.29
CA ALA A 814 -14.69 -26.08 -26.08
C ALA A 814 -15.39 -24.72 -26.09
N VAL A 815 -15.41 -24.09 -24.92
CA VAL A 815 -15.89 -22.71 -24.72
C VAL A 815 -14.84 -21.71 -25.20
N GLU A 816 -15.30 -20.61 -25.79
CA GLU A 816 -14.47 -19.47 -26.18
C GLU A 816 -14.55 -18.30 -25.17
N ARG A 817 -13.43 -18.02 -24.48
CA ARG A 817 -12.96 -16.72 -23.94
C ARG A 817 -11.49 -16.99 -23.57
N SER A 818 -10.49 -16.19 -23.94
CA SER A 818 -10.46 -14.72 -24.04
C SER A 818 -10.81 -14.10 -25.39
N GLY A 819 -11.29 -12.85 -25.34
CA GLY A 819 -11.48 -11.98 -26.49
C GLY A 819 -10.22 -11.20 -26.87
N GLY A 820 -10.17 -10.67 -28.10
CA GLY A 820 -9.00 -9.98 -28.62
C GLY A 820 -8.56 -8.78 -27.77
N VAL A 821 -7.26 -8.54 -27.65
CA VAL A 821 -6.76 -7.37 -26.90
C VAL A 821 -6.86 -6.13 -27.77
N ILE A 822 -7.74 -5.20 -27.39
CA ILE A 822 -7.77 -3.84 -27.91
C ILE A 822 -6.84 -2.98 -27.04
N THR A 823 -5.68 -2.63 -27.59
CA THR A 823 -4.83 -1.59 -27.02
C THR A 823 -5.44 -0.21 -27.35
N VAL A 824 -5.88 0.48 -26.31
CA VAL A 824 -6.40 1.86 -26.33
C VAL A 824 -5.27 2.81 -25.93
N THR A 825 -4.73 3.54 -26.90
CA THR A 825 -3.71 4.56 -26.65
C THR A 825 -4.35 5.93 -26.53
N ALA A 826 -4.21 6.56 -25.36
CA ALA A 826 -4.60 7.94 -25.11
C ALA A 826 -3.70 8.90 -25.88
N GLY A 827 -4.28 9.87 -26.59
CA GLY A 827 -3.53 10.86 -27.34
C GLY A 827 -2.78 11.86 -26.45
N ASP A 828 -1.61 12.31 -26.91
CA ASP A 828 -0.88 13.41 -26.28
C ASP A 828 -1.73 14.70 -26.24
N ALA A 829 -1.70 15.41 -25.12
CA ALA A 829 -2.40 16.68 -24.93
C ALA A 829 -1.45 17.80 -24.49
N THR A 830 -1.95 19.04 -24.51
CA THR A 830 -1.18 20.22 -24.10
C THR A 830 -2.11 21.25 -23.45
N THR A 831 -1.72 21.78 -22.30
CA THR A 831 -2.55 22.71 -21.50
C THR A 831 -1.68 23.67 -20.65
N TYR A 832 -2.30 24.56 -19.87
CA TYR A 832 -1.66 25.45 -18.90
C TYR A 832 -2.59 25.67 -17.70
N GLU A 833 -2.06 26.11 -16.54
CA GLU A 833 -2.91 26.40 -15.37
C GLU A 833 -3.98 27.45 -15.71
N GLY A 834 -5.25 27.13 -15.42
CA GLY A 834 -6.39 28.00 -15.66
C GLY A 834 -7.06 27.87 -17.04
N ALA A 835 -6.53 27.03 -17.94
CA ALA A 835 -7.20 26.69 -19.20
C ALA A 835 -8.48 25.86 -18.99
N PHE A 836 -9.30 25.74 -20.04
CA PHE A 836 -10.35 24.71 -20.10
C PHE A 836 -9.73 23.30 -20.22
N GLU A 837 -10.50 22.29 -19.81
CA GLU A 837 -10.12 20.87 -19.84
C GLU A 837 -9.75 20.43 -21.27
N PRO A 838 -8.53 19.94 -21.55
CA PRO A 838 -8.13 19.50 -22.89
C PRO A 838 -8.88 18.23 -23.34
N GLU A 839 -9.33 18.22 -24.59
CA GLU A 839 -9.98 17.07 -25.23
C GLU A 839 -8.96 15.97 -25.54
N VAL A 840 -8.99 14.87 -24.79
CA VAL A 840 -8.10 13.70 -24.98
C VAL A 840 -8.76 12.70 -25.92
N THR A 841 -8.16 12.47 -27.09
CA THR A 841 -8.66 11.50 -28.08
C THR A 841 -8.08 10.11 -27.85
N ALA A 842 -8.93 9.08 -27.82
CA ALA A 842 -8.47 7.69 -27.90
C ALA A 842 -8.04 7.30 -29.33
N SER A 843 -7.11 6.36 -29.42
CA SER A 843 -6.79 5.61 -30.64
C SER A 843 -6.73 4.12 -30.32
N TYR A 844 -7.14 3.28 -31.27
CA TYR A 844 -7.47 1.87 -31.02
C TYR A 844 -6.74 0.96 -32.01
N THR A 845 -6.15 -0.12 -31.51
CA THR A 845 -5.58 -1.21 -32.33
C THR A 845 -5.88 -2.54 -31.65
N GLY A 846 -6.21 -3.58 -32.43
CA GLY A 846 -6.57 -4.91 -31.90
C GLY A 846 -7.88 -5.48 -32.45
N PHE A 847 -8.72 -4.63 -33.07
CA PHE A 847 -9.91 -5.07 -33.83
C PHE A 847 -9.57 -6.15 -34.87
N TRP A 848 -10.50 -7.09 -35.04
CA TRP A 848 -10.36 -8.23 -35.93
C TRP A 848 -11.04 -8.02 -37.30
N ASP A 849 -10.44 -8.56 -38.36
CA ASP A 849 -10.86 -8.44 -39.78
C ASP A 849 -11.43 -7.06 -40.23
N ASP A 850 -12.76 -6.89 -40.23
CA ASP A 850 -13.47 -5.66 -40.67
C ASP A 850 -14.13 -4.88 -39.50
N ASP A 851 -13.95 -5.32 -38.25
CA ASP A 851 -14.55 -4.72 -37.03
C ASP A 851 -14.04 -3.30 -36.72
N THR A 852 -14.85 -2.54 -36.00
CA THR A 852 -14.59 -1.14 -35.69
C THR A 852 -15.02 -0.73 -34.27
N ILE A 853 -14.75 0.53 -33.93
CA ILE A 853 -15.24 1.18 -32.70
C ILE A 853 -16.78 1.21 -32.60
N ASP A 854 -17.52 1.13 -33.72
CA ASP A 854 -18.99 1.12 -33.70
C ASP A 854 -19.56 -0.23 -33.20
N ASP A 855 -18.71 -1.26 -33.08
CA ASP A 855 -19.08 -2.64 -32.75
C ASP A 855 -18.85 -3.00 -31.26
N LEU A 856 -18.36 -2.04 -30.45
CA LEU A 856 -18.12 -2.20 -29.01
C LEU A 856 -19.34 -1.82 -28.14
N ASP A 857 -19.67 -2.64 -27.14
CA ASP A 857 -20.78 -2.39 -26.20
C ASP A 857 -20.60 -1.11 -25.36
N THR A 858 -19.38 -0.86 -24.86
CA THR A 858 -19.03 0.35 -24.07
C THR A 858 -17.68 0.92 -24.48
N LEU A 859 -17.69 2.17 -24.95
CA LEU A 859 -16.49 2.89 -25.36
C LEU A 859 -15.69 3.40 -24.15
N PRO A 860 -14.33 3.29 -24.18
CA PRO A 860 -13.47 3.94 -23.20
C PRO A 860 -13.74 5.43 -23.03
N THR A 861 -13.71 5.89 -21.78
CA THR A 861 -13.69 7.31 -21.42
C THR A 861 -12.24 7.75 -21.22
N CYS A 862 -11.88 8.95 -21.67
CA CYS A 862 -10.50 9.46 -21.57
C CYS A 862 -10.40 10.77 -20.80
N GLY A 863 -9.25 10.97 -20.17
CA GLY A 863 -8.95 12.11 -19.30
C GLY A 863 -7.45 12.36 -19.17
N TYR A 864 -7.06 13.18 -18.19
CA TYR A 864 -5.68 13.59 -17.96
C TYR A 864 -5.40 13.80 -16.47
N ASP A 865 -4.12 13.73 -16.11
CA ASP A 865 -3.63 14.04 -14.76
C ASP A 865 -2.55 15.14 -14.86
N MET A 866 -2.78 16.26 -14.18
CA MET A 866 -1.86 17.40 -14.11
C MET A 866 -0.72 17.20 -13.11
N ASP A 867 -0.91 16.40 -12.06
CA ASP A 867 0.15 16.05 -11.09
C ASP A 867 1.11 15.02 -11.74
N ALA A 868 0.59 14.07 -12.53
CA ALA A 868 1.38 13.04 -13.20
C ALA A 868 1.92 13.42 -14.60
N ALA A 869 1.41 14.51 -15.21
CA ALA A 869 1.71 14.96 -16.57
C ALA A 869 1.41 13.91 -17.67
N THR A 870 0.28 13.19 -17.53
CA THR A 870 -0.17 12.13 -18.45
C THR A 870 -1.59 12.36 -18.97
N THR A 871 -1.91 11.70 -20.08
CA THR A 871 -3.29 11.45 -20.54
C THR A 871 -3.58 9.95 -20.43
N PHE A 872 -4.84 9.59 -20.13
CA PHE A 872 -5.26 8.21 -19.89
C PHE A 872 -6.64 7.93 -20.49
N CYS A 873 -6.98 6.65 -20.61
CA CYS A 873 -8.34 6.18 -20.88
C CYS A 873 -8.68 4.99 -19.96
N SER A 874 -9.96 4.77 -19.72
CA SER A 874 -10.50 3.73 -18.82
C SER A 874 -11.91 3.31 -19.24
N ASP A 875 -12.49 2.32 -18.55
CA ASP A 875 -13.93 1.99 -18.56
C ASP A 875 -14.52 1.53 -19.91
N GLY A 876 -13.68 1.13 -20.87
CA GLY A 876 -14.12 0.34 -22.02
C GLY A 876 -14.51 -1.08 -21.60
N ALA A 877 -15.60 -1.59 -22.16
CA ALA A 877 -16.09 -2.94 -21.89
C ALA A 877 -16.80 -3.53 -23.11
N ASP A 878 -16.58 -4.82 -23.34
CA ASP A 878 -17.16 -5.59 -24.43
C ASP A 878 -17.15 -7.09 -24.07
N ASP A 879 -18.04 -7.89 -24.66
CA ASP A 879 -18.04 -9.35 -24.44
C ASP A 879 -17.03 -10.09 -25.33
N SER A 880 -16.57 -9.48 -26.42
CA SER A 880 -15.70 -10.07 -27.46
C SER A 880 -14.25 -9.58 -27.42
N TYR A 881 -13.96 -8.54 -26.63
CA TYR A 881 -12.64 -7.91 -26.54
C TYR A 881 -12.21 -7.60 -25.10
N THR A 882 -10.90 -7.66 -24.84
CA THR A 882 -10.26 -7.21 -23.60
C THR A 882 -9.50 -5.90 -23.85
N PHE A 883 -9.38 -5.03 -22.84
CA PHE A 883 -8.86 -3.66 -23.03
C PHE A 883 -7.52 -3.46 -22.31
N GLU A 884 -6.49 -3.09 -23.06
CA GLU A 884 -5.19 -2.63 -22.57
C GLU A 884 -5.10 -1.11 -22.74
N TYR A 885 -4.65 -0.38 -21.71
CA TYR A 885 -4.61 1.08 -21.73
C TYR A 885 -3.16 1.61 -21.77
N VAL A 886 -2.85 2.39 -22.80
CA VAL A 886 -1.54 3.05 -22.97
C VAL A 886 -1.71 4.55 -22.76
N ASN A 887 -1.06 5.08 -21.73
CA ASN A 887 -1.09 6.50 -21.41
C ASN A 887 -0.29 7.35 -22.43
N GLY A 888 -0.84 8.51 -22.77
CA GLY A 888 -0.14 9.57 -23.51
C GLY A 888 0.49 10.61 -22.59
N THR A 889 1.11 11.63 -23.18
CA THR A 889 1.78 12.71 -22.42
C THR A 889 0.94 13.97 -22.35
N LEU A 890 0.91 14.62 -21.17
CA LEU A 890 0.32 15.95 -21.00
C LEU A 890 1.45 16.99 -20.90
N THR A 891 1.63 17.79 -21.95
CA THR A 891 2.60 18.90 -21.93
C THR A 891 1.97 20.12 -21.24
N LEU A 892 2.51 20.51 -20.09
CA LEU A 892 2.16 21.77 -19.44
C LEU A 892 3.00 22.93 -20.03
N LEU A 893 2.33 24.00 -20.45
CA LEU A 893 2.94 25.25 -20.93
C LEU A 893 2.98 26.31 -19.82
N ASP A 894 3.82 27.33 -20.00
CA ASP A 894 3.83 28.51 -19.13
C ASP A 894 2.41 29.15 -19.07
N PRO A 895 1.93 29.64 -17.91
CA PRO A 895 0.60 30.23 -17.81
C PRO A 895 0.40 31.42 -18.76
N LEU A 896 -0.71 31.45 -19.49
CA LEU A 896 -1.08 32.60 -20.33
C LEU A 896 -1.40 33.80 -19.44
N VAL A 897 -0.69 34.91 -19.63
CA VAL A 897 -0.84 36.14 -18.84
C VAL A 897 -0.83 37.39 -19.70
N ILE A 898 -1.66 38.38 -19.35
CA ILE A 898 -1.59 39.72 -19.93
C ILE A 898 -0.46 40.47 -19.21
N VAL A 899 0.61 40.83 -19.93
CA VAL A 899 1.82 41.47 -19.35
C VAL A 899 1.80 43.00 -19.44
N THR A 900 0.67 43.56 -19.86
CA THR A 900 0.46 45.02 -19.93
C THR A 900 0.04 45.54 -18.56
N ASP A 901 0.93 46.24 -17.84
CA ASP A 901 0.65 46.78 -16.50
C ASP A 901 -0.35 47.96 -16.49
N SER A 902 -0.35 48.79 -17.55
CA SER A 902 -1.11 50.06 -17.58
C SER A 902 -1.18 50.65 -19.00
N LEU A 903 -2.17 51.54 -19.22
CA LEU A 903 -2.37 52.24 -20.49
C LEU A 903 -1.87 53.70 -20.41
N PRO A 904 -1.31 54.27 -21.48
CA PRO A 904 -0.95 55.70 -21.53
C PRO A 904 -2.17 56.63 -21.48
N ASP A 905 -2.02 57.84 -20.93
CA ASP A 905 -3.08 58.87 -20.96
C ASP A 905 -3.45 59.27 -22.40
N GLY A 906 -4.74 59.25 -22.72
CA GLY A 906 -5.30 59.79 -23.96
C GLY A 906 -5.53 61.30 -23.92
N THR A 907 -5.84 61.92 -25.06
CA THR A 907 -6.31 63.32 -25.14
C THR A 907 -7.42 63.45 -26.16
N VAL A 908 -8.50 64.17 -25.82
CA VAL A 908 -9.66 64.34 -26.71
C VAL A 908 -9.24 65.00 -28.03
N GLY A 909 -9.57 64.35 -29.15
CA GLY A 909 -9.30 64.83 -30.50
C GLY A 909 -7.88 64.61 -31.03
N GLU A 910 -7.00 63.96 -30.27
CA GLU A 910 -5.68 63.48 -30.75
C GLU A 910 -5.74 61.97 -31.05
N GLU A 911 -4.86 61.50 -31.93
CA GLU A 911 -4.76 60.08 -32.32
C GLU A 911 -4.17 59.23 -31.17
N TYR A 912 -4.80 58.10 -30.87
CA TYR A 912 -4.41 57.18 -29.80
C TYR A 912 -4.21 55.77 -30.38
N SER A 913 -3.16 55.08 -29.93
CA SER A 913 -2.78 53.73 -30.33
C SER A 913 -1.93 53.12 -29.21
N VAL A 914 -2.31 51.94 -28.73
CA VAL A 914 -1.53 51.10 -27.81
C VAL A 914 -1.86 49.63 -28.09
N THR A 915 -0.84 48.78 -28.09
CA THR A 915 -1.01 47.33 -28.23
C THR A 915 -0.98 46.68 -26.85
N LEU A 916 -1.93 45.79 -26.59
CA LEU A 916 -1.91 44.91 -25.43
C LEU A 916 -0.95 43.74 -25.70
N GLU A 917 0.01 43.55 -24.80
CA GLU A 917 0.94 42.43 -24.81
C GLU A 917 0.50 41.32 -23.83
N ALA A 918 0.64 40.07 -24.27
CA ALA A 918 0.45 38.85 -23.47
C ALA A 918 1.63 37.89 -23.70
N ASP A 919 1.89 37.03 -22.73
CA ASP A 919 3.00 36.05 -22.73
C ASP A 919 2.51 34.69 -22.19
N GLY A 920 3.28 33.64 -22.44
CA GLY A 920 2.92 32.27 -22.06
C GLY A 920 1.93 31.58 -23.01
N GLY A 921 1.27 30.53 -22.52
CA GLY A 921 0.48 29.62 -23.34
C GLY A 921 1.29 29.07 -24.53
N ASN A 922 0.67 29.01 -25.70
CA ASN A 922 1.31 28.52 -26.93
C ASN A 922 2.19 29.58 -27.66
N GLY A 923 2.57 30.69 -27.01
CA GLY A 923 3.45 31.71 -27.58
C GLY A 923 2.85 32.56 -28.72
N GLY A 924 1.52 32.54 -28.87
CA GLY A 924 0.76 33.33 -29.84
C GLY A 924 0.67 32.74 -31.27
N PRO A 925 -0.09 33.37 -32.18
CA PRO A 925 -0.84 34.62 -31.99
C PRO A 925 -2.04 34.45 -31.05
N TYR A 926 -2.37 35.51 -30.32
CA TYR A 926 -3.46 35.52 -29.35
C TYR A 926 -4.73 36.18 -29.92
N THR A 927 -5.89 35.70 -29.51
CA THR A 927 -7.18 36.37 -29.79
C THR A 927 -7.59 37.20 -28.57
N TRP A 928 -7.95 38.46 -28.80
CA TRP A 928 -8.34 39.42 -27.77
C TRP A 928 -9.82 39.78 -27.86
N GLY A 929 -10.41 40.25 -26.76
CA GLY A 929 -11.77 40.80 -26.77
C GLY A 929 -12.14 41.59 -25.51
N MET A 930 -13.33 42.20 -25.53
CA MET A 930 -13.92 42.88 -24.36
C MET A 930 -14.70 41.88 -23.51
N PHE A 931 -14.44 41.87 -22.20
CA PHE A 931 -15.13 41.04 -21.22
C PHE A 931 -16.22 41.82 -20.47
N GLU A 932 -15.89 43.02 -19.96
CA GLU A 932 -16.83 43.91 -19.27
C GLU A 932 -16.49 45.38 -19.52
N GLY A 933 -17.52 46.24 -19.60
CA GLY A 933 -17.37 47.66 -19.91
C GLY A 933 -17.21 47.97 -21.41
N ASP A 934 -17.17 49.26 -21.72
CA ASP A 934 -16.99 49.81 -23.07
C ASP A 934 -15.69 50.66 -23.09
N LEU A 935 -14.99 50.69 -24.23
CA LEU A 935 -13.89 51.64 -24.46
C LEU A 935 -14.40 53.10 -24.51
N PRO A 936 -13.54 54.10 -24.22
CA PRO A 936 -13.85 55.51 -24.49
C PRO A 936 -14.34 55.73 -25.92
N ALA A 937 -15.46 56.47 -26.07
CA ALA A 937 -16.07 56.74 -27.37
C ALA A 937 -15.04 57.31 -28.37
N GLY A 938 -14.93 56.67 -29.52
CA GLY A 938 -13.93 56.98 -30.55
C GLY A 938 -12.70 56.07 -30.56
N LEU A 939 -12.60 55.10 -29.65
CA LEU A 939 -11.63 54.00 -29.68
C LEU A 939 -12.30 52.65 -30.01
N ASP A 940 -11.53 51.72 -30.55
CA ASP A 940 -11.91 50.33 -30.84
C ASP A 940 -10.75 49.37 -30.49
N LEU A 941 -11.02 48.07 -30.30
CA LEU A 941 -10.03 47.02 -30.02
C LEU A 941 -9.92 46.06 -31.21
N ASP A 942 -8.75 45.99 -31.83
CA ASP A 942 -8.45 44.99 -32.84
C ASP A 942 -8.22 43.61 -32.18
N THR A 943 -9.10 42.66 -32.48
CA THR A 943 -9.15 41.34 -31.82
C THR A 943 -8.06 40.37 -32.28
N GLU A 944 -7.36 40.64 -33.39
CA GLU A 944 -6.27 39.80 -33.92
C GLU A 944 -4.88 40.27 -33.45
N THR A 945 -4.75 41.54 -33.04
CA THR A 945 -3.48 42.16 -32.65
C THR A 945 -3.43 42.66 -31.22
N GLY A 946 -4.58 42.90 -30.57
CA GLY A 946 -4.65 43.53 -29.26
C GLY A 946 -4.47 45.06 -29.30
N GLU A 947 -4.51 45.70 -30.49
CA GLU A 947 -4.36 47.16 -30.59
C GLU A 947 -5.66 47.89 -30.23
N ILE A 948 -5.62 48.70 -29.16
CA ILE A 948 -6.64 49.71 -28.86
C ILE A 948 -6.25 51.00 -29.61
N SER A 949 -7.04 51.40 -30.61
CA SER A 949 -6.73 52.55 -31.46
C SER A 949 -7.94 53.45 -31.76
N GLY A 950 -7.68 54.71 -32.13
CA GLY A 950 -8.71 55.65 -32.58
C GLY A 950 -8.45 57.12 -32.21
N THR A 951 -9.51 57.84 -31.85
CA THR A 951 -9.45 59.26 -31.45
C THR A 951 -10.53 59.53 -30.39
N PRO A 952 -10.18 59.70 -29.10
CA PRO A 952 -11.17 59.89 -28.04
C PRO A 952 -12.05 61.13 -28.21
N GLU A 953 -13.37 60.97 -28.06
CA GLU A 953 -14.35 62.06 -28.19
C GLU A 953 -14.66 62.78 -26.86
N ALA A 954 -14.42 62.14 -25.72
CA ALA A 954 -14.80 62.63 -24.38
C ALA A 954 -13.66 62.49 -23.36
N ALA A 955 -13.60 63.44 -22.42
CA ALA A 955 -12.59 63.47 -21.36
C ALA A 955 -13.12 62.89 -20.05
N GLY A 956 -12.29 62.13 -19.35
CA GLY A 956 -12.61 61.40 -18.12
C GLY A 956 -11.83 60.10 -18.01
N ASP A 957 -11.95 59.42 -16.87
CA ASP A 957 -11.37 58.12 -16.63
C ASP A 957 -12.42 57.03 -16.96
N VAL A 958 -12.04 56.02 -17.74
CA VAL A 958 -12.91 54.88 -18.08
C VAL A 958 -12.21 53.57 -17.72
N THR A 959 -12.88 52.75 -16.93
CA THR A 959 -12.42 51.42 -16.51
C THR A 959 -13.16 50.34 -17.29
N PHE A 960 -12.44 49.35 -17.80
CA PHE A 960 -12.97 48.26 -18.62
C PHE A 960 -12.09 47.00 -18.50
N THR A 961 -12.66 45.83 -18.76
CA THR A 961 -11.99 44.54 -18.66
C THR A 961 -11.88 43.90 -20.03
N VAL A 962 -10.66 43.54 -20.43
CA VAL A 962 -10.38 42.77 -21.65
C VAL A 962 -10.12 41.30 -21.28
N PHE A 963 -10.23 40.40 -22.27
CA PHE A 963 -9.74 39.03 -22.17
C PHE A 963 -8.79 38.68 -23.31
N VAL A 964 -7.96 37.67 -23.07
CA VAL A 964 -7.11 37.00 -24.07
C VAL A 964 -7.25 35.48 -23.95
N GLY A 965 -7.36 34.79 -25.09
CA GLY A 965 -7.52 33.32 -25.13
C GLY A 965 -8.77 32.82 -24.40
N ASP A 966 -8.68 31.61 -23.84
CA ASP A 966 -9.69 31.05 -22.94
C ASP A 966 -9.58 31.77 -21.59
N PRO A 967 -10.64 32.42 -21.10
CA PRO A 967 -10.60 33.88 -20.93
C PRO A 967 -9.79 34.36 -19.73
N ILE A 968 -8.47 34.52 -19.92
CA ILE A 968 -7.59 35.26 -19.02
C ILE A 968 -7.95 36.74 -19.14
N THR A 969 -8.34 37.37 -18.01
CA THR A 969 -8.89 38.73 -17.99
C THR A 969 -7.98 39.73 -17.28
N ALA A 970 -8.02 41.00 -17.72
CA ALA A 970 -7.35 42.11 -17.06
C ALA A 970 -8.21 43.37 -17.08
N GLU A 971 -8.33 44.05 -15.93
CA GLU A 971 -8.98 45.36 -15.79
C GLU A 971 -7.98 46.48 -16.11
N PHE A 972 -8.37 47.37 -17.02
CA PHE A 972 -7.62 48.56 -17.38
C PHE A 972 -8.42 49.82 -17.06
N THR A 973 -7.72 50.91 -16.72
CA THR A 973 -8.31 52.25 -16.66
C THR A 973 -7.54 53.19 -17.58
N LEU A 974 -8.25 53.81 -18.51
CA LEU A 974 -7.72 54.81 -19.44
C LEU A 974 -8.19 56.20 -19.05
N SER A 975 -7.26 57.09 -18.68
CA SER A 975 -7.55 58.50 -18.44
C SER A 975 -7.48 59.28 -19.75
N VAL A 976 -8.52 60.04 -20.08
CA VAL A 976 -8.54 60.89 -21.28
C VAL A 976 -8.58 62.36 -20.87
N ALA A 977 -7.49 63.08 -21.16
CA ALA A 977 -7.38 64.51 -20.89
C ALA A 977 -8.25 65.35 -21.86
N PRO A 978 -8.82 66.48 -21.42
CA PRO A 978 -9.55 67.38 -22.30
C PRO A 978 -8.61 68.08 -23.29
N ALA A 979 -9.09 68.26 -24.52
CA ALA A 979 -8.36 68.92 -25.61
C ALA A 979 -7.75 70.27 -25.17
N PRO A 980 -6.49 70.58 -25.57
CA PRO A 980 -5.81 71.81 -25.15
C PRO A 980 -6.57 73.05 -25.63
N THR A 981 -7.04 73.86 -24.67
CA THR A 981 -7.89 75.03 -24.96
C THR A 981 -7.06 76.23 -25.43
N ASP A 982 -7.03 76.44 -26.75
CA ASP A 982 -6.45 77.62 -27.38
C ASP A 982 -7.19 78.91 -26.90
N PRO A 983 -6.49 80.01 -26.56
CA PRO A 983 -7.09 81.12 -25.82
C PRO A 983 -8.12 81.92 -26.63
N PRO A 984 -9.21 82.40 -26.00
CA PRO A 984 -10.44 82.78 -26.70
C PRO A 984 -10.34 84.08 -27.50
N THR A 985 -11.01 84.09 -28.66
CA THR A 985 -11.35 85.32 -29.39
C THR A 985 -12.86 85.38 -29.68
N GLU A 986 -13.48 86.52 -29.38
CA GLU A 986 -14.93 86.77 -29.43
C GLU A 986 -15.20 88.09 -30.23
N PRO A 987 -16.43 88.42 -30.68
CA PRO A 987 -16.93 87.92 -31.95
C PRO A 987 -17.47 89.05 -32.87
N THR A 988 -17.74 88.73 -34.15
CA THR A 988 -18.66 89.54 -34.99
C THR A 988 -19.49 88.71 -35.98
N ASN A 989 -20.81 88.68 -35.76
CA ASN A 989 -21.88 88.35 -36.71
C ASN A 989 -22.19 89.61 -37.59
N PRO A 990 -23.11 89.67 -38.59
CA PRO A 990 -24.07 88.68 -39.14
C PRO A 990 -24.21 88.78 -40.72
N PRO A 991 -25.37 88.56 -41.40
CA PRO A 991 -26.43 87.52 -41.37
C PRO A 991 -26.78 86.86 -42.75
N THR A 992 -27.62 85.79 -42.73
CA THR A 992 -28.64 85.39 -43.76
C THR A 992 -28.28 85.19 -45.25
N SER A 993 -28.58 84.00 -45.83
CA SER A 993 -29.85 83.75 -46.57
C SER A 993 -29.95 82.36 -47.26
N GLU A 994 -31.20 81.91 -47.44
CA GLU A 994 -31.73 80.76 -48.22
C GLU A 994 -31.69 81.00 -49.76
N PRO A 995 -32.14 80.08 -50.68
CA PRO A 995 -32.48 78.64 -50.58
C PRO A 995 -32.10 77.77 -51.85
N THR A 996 -32.73 76.59 -51.98
CA THR A 996 -33.27 75.93 -53.22
C THR A 996 -32.45 74.97 -54.14
N ASN A 997 -32.74 73.66 -53.95
CA ASN A 997 -33.44 72.75 -54.92
C ASN A 997 -32.61 71.95 -56.01
N PRO A 998 -33.23 71.06 -56.87
CA PRO A 998 -32.91 69.60 -56.93
C PRO A 998 -32.69 69.12 -58.40
N PRO A 999 -33.11 67.92 -58.94
CA PRO A 999 -33.56 66.62 -58.38
C PRO A 999 -32.97 65.33 -59.07
N THR A 1000 -33.47 64.15 -58.64
CA THR A 1000 -33.82 62.85 -59.34
C THR A 1000 -33.26 62.49 -60.76
N SER A 1001 -33.27 61.24 -61.27
CA SER A 1001 -34.26 60.14 -61.12
C SER A 1001 -33.79 58.74 -61.63
N GLU A 1002 -34.35 57.66 -61.03
CA GLU A 1002 -34.94 56.44 -61.68
C GLU A 1002 -34.11 55.43 -62.50
N PRO A 1003 -34.64 54.21 -62.82
CA PRO A 1003 -35.77 53.39 -62.27
C PRO A 1003 -35.27 51.95 -61.85
N THR A 1004 -35.93 50.77 -61.82
CA THR A 1004 -37.25 50.25 -62.31
C THR A 1004 -37.78 48.95 -61.61
N ASN A 1005 -38.67 49.06 -60.62
CA ASN A 1005 -39.93 48.26 -60.42
C ASN A 1005 -39.98 46.67 -60.31
N PRO A 1006 -41.14 46.07 -59.91
CA PRO A 1006 -41.27 44.78 -59.14
C PRO A 1006 -42.25 43.76 -59.83
N PRO A 1007 -43.17 42.93 -59.22
CA PRO A 1007 -43.47 42.48 -57.82
C PRO A 1007 -43.90 40.98 -57.60
N THR A 1008 -44.33 40.70 -56.35
CA THR A 1008 -44.98 39.55 -55.64
C THR A 1008 -46.06 38.62 -56.29
N SER A 1009 -46.16 37.36 -55.80
CA SER A 1009 -47.37 36.46 -55.71
C SER A 1009 -47.02 35.10 -55.03
N GLU A 1010 -47.84 34.23 -54.40
CA GLU A 1010 -49.17 34.20 -53.72
C GLU A 1010 -49.34 32.86 -52.89
N PRO A 1011 -50.33 32.68 -51.96
CA PRO A 1011 -50.34 31.61 -50.90
C PRO A 1011 -51.56 30.62 -50.88
N THR A 1012 -51.68 29.73 -49.86
CA THR A 1012 -52.94 28.98 -49.50
C THR A 1012 -53.11 28.65 -47.98
N ASN A 1013 -54.23 28.02 -47.55
CA ASN A 1013 -54.83 28.12 -46.18
C ASN A 1013 -55.14 26.78 -45.41
N PRO A 1014 -55.41 26.81 -44.06
CA PRO A 1014 -55.77 25.67 -43.14
C PRO A 1014 -57.33 25.44 -43.04
N PRO A 1015 -58.02 24.73 -42.06
CA PRO A 1015 -57.72 24.32 -40.64
C PRO A 1015 -58.40 23.00 -40.07
N THR A 1016 -58.61 22.94 -38.73
CA THR A 1016 -59.56 22.10 -37.88
C THR A 1016 -59.22 20.62 -37.54
N SER A 1017 -59.59 20.01 -36.37
CA SER A 1017 -60.37 20.45 -35.16
C SER A 1017 -60.18 19.59 -33.87
N GLU A 1018 -60.48 20.19 -32.70
CA GLU A 1018 -60.70 19.68 -31.30
C GLU A 1018 -61.98 18.82 -31.07
N PRO A 1019 -62.45 18.42 -29.82
CA PRO A 1019 -62.07 18.73 -28.41
C PRO A 1019 -61.82 17.44 -27.53
N THR A 1020 -61.92 17.27 -26.18
CA THR A 1020 -62.44 17.95 -24.94
C THR A 1020 -61.70 17.35 -23.69
N ASP A 1021 -61.39 18.04 -22.58
CA ASP A 1021 -62.18 18.46 -21.36
C ASP A 1021 -62.56 17.30 -20.39
N THR A 1022 -62.27 17.31 -19.06
CA THR A 1022 -62.87 18.19 -18.00
C THR A 1022 -61.95 18.70 -16.86
N ASP A 1023 -62.13 19.98 -16.49
CA ASP A 1023 -61.79 20.70 -15.22
C ASP A 1023 -62.71 20.25 -14.02
N PRO A 1024 -62.78 20.81 -12.76
CA PRO A 1024 -62.16 22.03 -12.21
C PRO A 1024 -61.68 22.11 -10.73
N GLY A 1025 -60.94 23.18 -10.39
CA GLY A 1025 -60.84 23.71 -9.01
C GLY A 1025 -59.69 24.70 -8.71
N GLN A 1026 -59.99 25.98 -8.46
CA GLN A 1026 -59.02 27.03 -8.07
C GLN A 1026 -59.26 27.55 -6.63
N GLU A 1027 -58.21 28.04 -5.94
CA GLU A 1027 -58.06 29.46 -5.56
C GLU A 1027 -56.65 29.79 -4.99
N MET A 1028 -56.31 31.08 -4.95
CA MET A 1028 -55.03 31.71 -4.55
C MET A 1028 -55.06 32.18 -3.07
N PRO A 1029 -53.94 32.61 -2.37
CA PRO A 1029 -52.96 33.58 -2.88
C PRO A 1029 -51.50 33.50 -2.36
N ASP A 1030 -50.70 34.47 -2.84
CA ASP A 1030 -49.31 34.81 -2.49
C ASP A 1030 -49.18 35.59 -1.16
N THR A 1031 -48.12 35.31 -0.39
CA THR A 1031 -47.38 36.25 0.50
C THR A 1031 -46.15 35.57 1.12
N GLY A 1032 -44.94 36.10 0.90
CA GLY A 1032 -43.69 35.50 1.40
C GLY A 1032 -43.17 36.05 2.74
N ALA A 1033 -42.36 35.25 3.44
CA ALA A 1033 -41.43 35.69 4.49
C ALA A 1033 -40.35 34.61 4.80
N ASN A 1034 -39.16 35.06 5.21
CA ASN A 1034 -38.12 34.31 5.93
C ASN A 1034 -37.48 33.08 5.24
N VAL A 1035 -36.53 33.32 4.32
CA VAL A 1035 -35.37 32.44 4.14
C VAL A 1035 -34.17 33.08 4.84
N LEU A 1036 -33.82 32.59 6.03
CA LEU A 1036 -32.59 32.94 6.75
C LEU A 1036 -32.08 31.73 7.57
N LEU A 1037 -32.06 30.55 6.93
CA LEU A 1037 -31.56 29.31 7.55
C LEU A 1037 -31.06 28.29 6.50
N ALA A 1038 -30.35 28.76 5.48
CA ALA A 1038 -29.91 27.93 4.34
C ALA A 1038 -28.52 28.33 3.75
N LEU A 1039 -27.70 29.09 4.49
CA LEU A 1039 -26.39 29.60 4.04
C LEU A 1039 -25.26 29.33 5.04
N ALA A 1040 -25.31 28.16 5.71
CA ALA A 1040 -24.32 27.75 6.72
C ALA A 1040 -23.75 26.34 6.49
N ALA A 1041 -24.08 25.68 5.38
CA ALA A 1041 -23.59 24.34 5.02
C ALA A 1041 -22.57 24.35 3.87
N SER A 1042 -22.56 25.40 3.04
CA SER A 1042 -21.73 25.46 1.81
C SER A 1042 -20.28 25.89 2.04
N ALA A 1043 -19.99 26.55 3.16
CA ALA A 1043 -18.65 27.11 3.42
C ALA A 1043 -17.66 26.07 3.99
N THR A 1044 -18.14 25.06 4.73
CA THR A 1044 -17.29 24.13 5.48
C THR A 1044 -16.58 23.11 4.59
N LEU A 1045 -17.23 22.66 3.51
CA LEU A 1045 -16.65 21.73 2.53
C LEU A 1045 -15.50 22.37 1.73
N LEU A 1046 -15.64 23.65 1.38
CA LEU A 1046 -14.65 24.39 0.58
C LEU A 1046 -13.34 24.63 1.37
N VAL A 1047 -13.42 24.76 2.69
CA VAL A 1047 -12.24 24.86 3.57
C VAL A 1047 -11.54 23.51 3.75
N LEU A 1048 -12.30 22.40 3.80
CA LEU A 1048 -11.72 21.05 3.88
C LEU A 1048 -10.92 20.69 2.61
N GLY A 1049 -11.47 20.98 1.42
CA GLY A 1049 -10.77 20.74 0.16
C GLY A 1049 -9.44 21.51 0.04
N ALA A 1050 -9.44 22.78 0.44
CA ALA A 1050 -8.22 23.60 0.44
C ALA A 1050 -7.14 23.08 1.42
N ALA A 1051 -7.54 22.55 2.58
CA ALA A 1051 -6.61 21.95 3.54
C ALA A 1051 -5.99 20.64 3.01
N LEU A 1052 -6.78 19.81 2.31
CA LEU A 1052 -6.30 18.56 1.70
C LEU A 1052 -5.32 18.82 0.55
N LEU A 1053 -5.57 19.80 -0.32
CA LEU A 1053 -4.60 20.20 -1.37
C LEU A 1053 -3.29 20.72 -0.76
N ALA A 1054 -3.35 21.54 0.29
CA ALA A 1054 -2.15 22.05 0.96
C ALA A 1054 -1.31 20.92 1.60
N LEU A 1055 -1.95 19.90 2.16
CA LEU A 1055 -1.27 18.70 2.67
C LEU A 1055 -0.67 17.83 1.55
N ARG A 1056 -1.35 17.70 0.41
CA ARG A 1056 -0.83 16.99 -0.79
C ARG A 1056 0.44 17.69 -1.31
N GLN A 1057 0.42 19.02 -1.44
CA GLN A 1057 1.61 19.80 -1.82
C GLN A 1057 2.75 19.71 -0.79
N GLN A 1058 2.46 19.70 0.52
CA GLN A 1058 3.49 19.52 1.54
C GLN A 1058 4.13 18.12 1.55
N ARG A 1059 3.38 17.06 1.24
CA ARG A 1059 3.96 15.71 1.04
C ARG A 1059 4.86 15.71 -0.21
N HIS A 1060 4.39 16.24 -1.34
CA HIS A 1060 5.16 16.27 -2.58
C HIS A 1060 6.47 17.09 -2.48
N GLN A 1061 6.48 18.20 -1.74
CA GLN A 1061 7.71 18.98 -1.51
C GLN A 1061 8.74 18.29 -0.59
N ARG A 1062 8.33 17.32 0.23
CA ARG A 1062 9.26 16.53 1.07
C ARG A 1062 9.92 15.36 0.35
N GLN A 1063 9.34 14.87 -0.74
CA GLN A 1063 9.95 13.83 -1.58
C GLN A 1063 10.96 14.40 -2.61
N LEU A 1064 11.19 15.71 -2.61
CA LEU A 1064 12.08 16.42 -3.55
C LEU A 1064 13.28 17.11 -2.85
N SER A 1065 13.59 16.74 -1.60
CA SER A 1065 14.66 17.34 -0.77
C SER A 1065 15.54 16.31 -0.07
#